data_AF-A0A6J6KSK0-F1
#
_entry.id   AF-A0A6J6KSK0-F1
#
_cell.length_a   1.000
_cell.length_b   1.000
_cell.length_c   1.000
_cell.angle_alpha   90.00
_cell.angle_beta   90.00
_cell.angle_gamma   90.00
#
_symmetry.space_group_name_H-M   'P 1'
#
loop_
_entity.id
_entity.type
_entity.pdbx_description
1 polymer ?
#
loop_
_entity_poly.entity_id
_entity_poly.type
_entity_poly.pdbx_seq_one_letter_code
_entity_poly.pdbx_strand_id
1 'polypeptide(L)'
;MSALVLAIDGPSGSGKSSTSKAIAIRANWSYLDTGALYRAATWLALENKTSEEETLVDLLEQNLITFNTNPNDPRIFVNDKDLTDEIRLHRINDVVSSISSMAGVRKKLMEIQREYINNAPIGIVVEGRDIGTVIAPNAQLKIYLHADIDARTQRRAGEITENLAINTITQSLESRDEVDTTRAISPLAQAEDAAVIDSTRLTLQEVVDQIWKWLKQRNLLGLPTIAVIGRPNVGKSTLVNRMIGRREAIVEDTPGVTRDRVKYEAEWNGRRFFLIDTGGWEVKPEGISEKITAGAEAAIREADLVMFVVDAQVGALDEDQSLVDLLRKSGKKVILVGNKIDNAEDEADGYALWNLGLGEPRFVSALHGRGSGDLLDLLISQLPEVGSAPVDDGYRRVALVGRPNVGKSSLLNVLAGAPRVLGDDAEGTTRDAVDELIDFGGSTCRFIDTAGIRRRAHQASGTDYYASLRTAIALDRAEVALVIFDASQILTEQDIRIVSMADEAGKALVIVMNKWDLVDEERQLVLDREIERQLERYPWAQRVNLSAKTGWHRDRLAPALRTALTNWEKRIPTAKLNAFLGELVAANPPPVRGGKQPKIKFATQAGTCPPKFVVFANGFLENAYRRFIERRLREVFGFDGTPIEVAVKLKERDDA
;
A
#
# COMPACT_ATOMS: atom_id res chain seq x y z
N MET A 1 -1.66 3.35 -7.96
CA MET A 1 -2.68 2.80 -7.03
C MET A 1 -3.95 3.57 -7.33
N SER A 2 -5.10 2.93 -7.59
CA SER A 2 -6.36 3.70 -7.56
C SER A 2 -6.52 4.20 -6.13
N ALA A 3 -6.64 5.51 -5.93
CA ALA A 3 -6.81 6.06 -4.59
C ALA A 3 -8.00 5.39 -3.89
N LEU A 4 -7.94 5.25 -2.56
CA LEU A 4 -9.11 4.84 -1.81
C LEU A 4 -10.23 5.85 -1.99
N VAL A 5 -11.43 5.36 -2.28
CA VAL A 5 -12.58 6.23 -2.48
C VAL A 5 -13.63 5.91 -1.43
N LEU A 6 -13.98 6.94 -0.66
CA LEU A 6 -15.20 6.99 0.12
C LEU A 6 -16.21 7.83 -0.66
N ALA A 7 -17.23 7.17 -1.21
CA ALA A 7 -18.34 7.84 -1.86
C ALA A 7 -19.42 8.18 -0.83
N ILE A 8 -19.83 9.45 -0.76
CA ILE A 8 -20.92 9.90 0.10
C ILE A 8 -22.02 10.55 -0.76
N ASP A 9 -23.12 9.83 -0.90
CA ASP A 9 -24.32 10.27 -1.63
C ASP A 9 -25.45 10.66 -0.68
N GLY A 10 -26.44 11.37 -1.20
CA GLY A 10 -27.65 11.74 -0.48
C GLY A 10 -28.26 13.07 -0.93
N PRO A 11 -29.43 13.46 -0.39
CA PRO A 11 -30.14 14.67 -0.79
C PRO A 11 -29.53 15.94 -0.20
N SER A 12 -29.91 17.11 -0.72
CA SER A 12 -29.38 18.40 -0.24
C SER A 12 -29.72 18.61 1.24
N GLY A 13 -28.77 19.11 2.04
CA GLY A 13 -28.96 19.36 3.48
C GLY A 13 -28.78 18.13 4.39
N SER A 14 -28.51 16.93 3.85
CA SER A 14 -28.31 15.71 4.67
C SER A 14 -26.99 15.67 5.45
N GLY A 15 -26.18 16.74 5.41
CA GLY A 15 -24.90 16.80 6.14
C GLY A 15 -23.72 16.16 5.40
N LYS A 16 -23.83 15.89 4.10
CA LYS A 16 -22.74 15.32 3.28
C LYS A 16 -21.47 16.15 3.36
N SER A 17 -21.55 17.46 3.09
CA SER A 17 -20.33 18.28 2.96
C SER A 17 -19.56 18.38 4.25
N SER A 18 -20.25 18.54 5.39
CA SER A 18 -19.63 18.57 6.71
C SER A 18 -19.05 17.20 7.08
N THR A 19 -19.79 16.12 6.84
CA THR A 19 -19.34 14.74 7.12
C THR A 19 -18.12 14.37 6.28
N SER A 20 -18.18 14.64 4.97
CA SER A 20 -17.11 14.36 4.02
C SER A 20 -15.82 15.10 4.37
N LYS A 21 -15.91 16.40 4.70
CA LYS A 21 -14.75 17.19 5.15
C LYS A 21 -14.19 16.66 6.47
N ALA A 22 -15.04 16.38 7.45
CA ALA A 22 -14.59 15.87 8.75
C ALA A 22 -13.84 14.54 8.62
N ILE A 23 -14.34 13.61 7.79
CA ILE A 23 -13.66 12.34 7.52
C ILE A 23 -12.37 12.57 6.74
N ALA A 24 -12.38 13.41 5.71
CA ALA A 24 -11.19 13.72 4.93
C ALA A 24 -10.08 14.33 5.80
N ILE A 25 -10.41 15.26 6.69
CA ILE A 25 -9.47 15.84 7.67
C ILE A 25 -8.95 14.74 8.61
N ARG A 26 -9.85 13.94 9.21
CA ARG A 26 -9.46 12.89 10.16
C ARG A 26 -8.59 11.80 9.53
N ALA A 27 -8.84 11.46 8.26
CA ALA A 27 -8.09 10.45 7.51
C ALA A 27 -6.86 11.00 6.78
N ASN A 28 -6.65 12.32 6.77
CA ASN A 28 -5.69 12.99 5.91
C ASN A 28 -5.86 12.61 4.42
N TRP A 29 -7.11 12.58 3.98
CA TRP A 29 -7.51 12.28 2.61
C TRP A 29 -7.87 13.56 1.85
N SER A 30 -7.81 13.48 0.52
CA SER A 30 -8.37 14.50 -0.35
C SER A 30 -9.88 14.58 -0.18
N TYR A 31 -10.46 15.73 -0.53
CA TYR A 31 -11.90 15.95 -0.54
C TYR A 31 -12.33 16.50 -1.90
N LEU A 32 -13.48 16.06 -2.40
CA LEU A 32 -14.08 16.56 -3.63
C LEU A 32 -15.58 16.82 -3.46
N ASP A 33 -15.99 18.08 -3.62
CA ASP A 33 -17.39 18.48 -3.77
C ASP A 33 -17.76 18.47 -5.26
N THR A 34 -18.36 17.38 -5.73
CA THR A 34 -18.77 17.29 -7.15
C THR A 34 -19.84 18.32 -7.49
N GLY A 35 -20.68 18.72 -6.51
CA GLY A 35 -21.67 19.75 -6.68
C GLY A 35 -21.06 21.12 -6.99
N ALA A 36 -19.85 21.40 -6.49
CA ALA A 36 -19.15 22.64 -6.82
C ALA A 36 -18.81 22.70 -8.32
N LEU A 37 -18.37 21.59 -8.92
CA LEU A 37 -18.04 21.52 -10.35
C LEU A 37 -19.28 21.79 -11.23
N TYR A 38 -20.42 21.18 -10.90
CA TYR A 38 -21.68 21.46 -11.61
C TYR A 38 -22.13 22.93 -11.44
N ARG A 39 -21.92 23.52 -10.26
CA ARG A 39 -22.23 24.93 -10.01
C ARG A 39 -21.28 25.88 -10.75
N ALA A 40 -20.01 25.52 -10.91
CA ALA A 40 -19.06 26.28 -11.75
C ALA A 40 -19.44 26.22 -13.23
N ALA A 41 -19.85 25.05 -13.74
CA ALA A 41 -20.40 24.94 -15.09
C ALA A 41 -21.69 25.77 -15.27
N THR A 42 -22.54 25.81 -14.25
CA THR A 42 -23.75 26.65 -14.24
C THR A 42 -23.39 28.14 -14.25
N TRP A 43 -22.38 28.56 -13.49
CA TRP A 43 -21.86 29.92 -13.54
C TRP A 43 -21.38 30.28 -14.94
N LEU A 44 -20.61 29.40 -15.59
CA LEU A 44 -20.12 29.57 -16.96
C LEU A 44 -21.27 29.77 -17.95
N ALA A 45 -22.33 28.98 -17.83
CA ALA A 45 -23.52 29.09 -18.65
C ALA A 45 -24.21 30.45 -18.47
N LEU A 46 -24.36 30.93 -17.23
CA LEU A 46 -25.00 32.19 -16.89
C LEU A 46 -24.21 33.41 -17.36
N GLU A 47 -22.88 33.41 -17.18
CA GLU A 47 -22.03 34.51 -17.64
C GLU A 47 -22.04 34.66 -19.17
N ASN A 48 -22.11 33.52 -19.88
CA ASN A 48 -22.20 33.50 -21.34
C ASN A 48 -23.65 33.55 -21.87
N LYS A 49 -24.64 33.66 -20.98
CA LYS A 49 -26.08 33.71 -21.29
C LYS A 49 -26.55 32.57 -22.21
N THR A 50 -25.98 31.38 -22.02
CA THR A 50 -26.35 30.19 -22.80
C THR A 50 -27.08 29.17 -21.94
N SER A 51 -28.05 28.50 -22.56
CA SER A 51 -28.71 27.31 -22.03
C SER A 51 -28.63 26.13 -23.00
N GLU A 52 -27.87 26.29 -24.09
CA GLU A 52 -27.68 25.26 -25.11
C GLU A 52 -26.52 24.34 -24.72
N GLU A 53 -26.78 23.03 -24.76
CA GLU A 53 -25.85 22.01 -24.31
C GLU A 53 -24.54 22.01 -25.11
N GLU A 54 -24.62 22.11 -26.44
CA GLU A 54 -23.45 22.08 -27.33
C GLU A 54 -22.51 23.25 -27.04
N THR A 55 -23.05 24.48 -26.95
CA THR A 55 -22.27 25.67 -26.60
C THR A 55 -21.65 25.56 -25.21
N LEU A 56 -22.36 24.99 -24.23
CA LEU A 56 -21.83 24.84 -22.88
C LEU A 56 -20.70 23.81 -22.82
N VAL A 57 -20.77 22.74 -23.61
CA VAL A 57 -19.68 21.77 -23.75
C VAL A 57 -18.44 22.43 -24.33
N ASP A 58 -18.58 23.22 -25.40
CA ASP A 58 -17.46 23.97 -25.99
C ASP A 58 -16.82 24.93 -24.99
N LEU A 59 -17.65 25.63 -24.20
CA LEU A 59 -17.15 26.53 -23.15
C LEU A 59 -16.39 25.77 -22.06
N LEU A 60 -16.82 24.56 -21.69
CA LEU A 60 -16.12 23.71 -20.72
C LEU A 60 -14.77 23.19 -21.26
N GLU A 61 -14.61 23.05 -22.58
CA GLU A 61 -13.33 22.70 -23.19
C GLU A 61 -12.38 23.90 -23.26
N GLN A 62 -12.91 25.11 -23.41
CA GLN A 62 -12.14 26.35 -23.50
C GLN A 62 -11.74 26.95 -22.14
N ASN A 63 -12.45 26.58 -21.06
CA ASN A 63 -12.24 27.11 -19.73
C ASN A 63 -11.85 26.01 -18.75
N LEU A 64 -10.75 26.21 -18.04
CA LEU A 64 -10.24 25.24 -17.09
C LEU A 64 -10.96 25.37 -15.75
N ILE A 65 -11.76 24.36 -15.37
CA ILE A 65 -12.34 24.28 -14.03
C ILE A 65 -11.38 23.52 -13.12
N THR A 66 -10.93 24.14 -12.03
CA THR A 66 -10.09 23.47 -11.02
C THR A 66 -10.70 23.53 -9.63
N PHE A 67 -10.49 22.48 -8.84
CA PHE A 67 -10.91 22.34 -7.46
C PHE A 67 -9.69 22.04 -6.56
N ASN A 68 -9.52 22.80 -5.49
CA ASN A 68 -8.53 22.51 -4.44
C ASN A 68 -9.07 21.39 -3.53
N THR A 69 -8.44 20.22 -3.61
CA THR A 69 -8.86 19.02 -2.88
C THR A 69 -8.41 18.99 -1.41
N ASN A 70 -7.73 20.03 -0.92
CA ASN A 70 -7.40 20.15 0.50
C ASN A 70 -8.68 20.38 1.32
N PRO A 71 -9.05 19.45 2.23
CA PRO A 71 -10.30 19.58 2.97
C PRO A 71 -10.31 20.76 3.96
N ASN A 72 -9.15 21.31 4.32
CA ASN A 72 -9.04 22.49 5.18
C ASN A 72 -9.29 23.82 4.43
N ASP A 73 -9.12 23.85 3.11
CA ASP A 73 -9.33 25.05 2.28
C ASP A 73 -9.87 24.66 0.89
N PRO A 74 -11.08 24.09 0.80
CA PRO A 74 -11.66 23.66 -0.47
C PRO A 74 -12.12 24.88 -1.28
N ARG A 75 -11.51 25.07 -2.45
CA ARG A 75 -11.77 26.19 -3.35
C ARG A 75 -12.05 25.73 -4.76
N ILE A 76 -12.82 26.51 -5.51
CA ILE A 76 -13.11 26.25 -6.91
C ILE A 76 -12.75 27.45 -7.78
N PHE A 77 -12.14 27.17 -8.92
CA PHE A 77 -11.70 28.18 -9.87
C PHE A 77 -12.22 27.86 -11.26
N VAL A 78 -12.51 28.90 -12.03
CA VAL A 78 -12.68 28.82 -13.49
C VAL A 78 -11.60 29.72 -14.08
N ASN A 79 -10.68 29.11 -14.82
CA ASN A 79 -9.39 29.68 -15.17
C ASN A 79 -8.67 30.16 -13.90
N ASP A 80 -8.39 31.45 -13.78
CA ASP A 80 -7.74 32.05 -12.61
C ASP A 80 -8.73 32.71 -11.62
N LYS A 81 -10.04 32.67 -11.89
CA LYS A 81 -11.04 33.33 -11.05
C LYS A 81 -11.53 32.39 -9.95
N ASP A 82 -11.33 32.77 -8.68
CA ASP A 82 -11.92 32.09 -7.53
C ASP A 82 -13.44 32.30 -7.50
N LEU A 83 -14.19 31.20 -7.62
CA LEU A 83 -15.65 31.21 -7.62
C LEU A 83 -16.24 30.63 -6.33
N THR A 84 -15.41 30.35 -5.32
CA THR A 84 -15.80 29.58 -4.12
C THR A 84 -17.08 30.11 -3.47
N ASP A 85 -17.23 31.42 -3.37
CA ASP A 85 -18.42 32.06 -2.80
C ASP A 85 -19.51 32.32 -3.85
N GLU A 86 -19.13 32.70 -5.07
CA GLU A 86 -20.08 32.98 -6.16
C GLU A 86 -20.93 31.76 -6.49
N ILE A 87 -20.35 30.54 -6.50
CA ILE A 87 -21.09 29.31 -6.79
C ILE A 87 -22.24 29.04 -5.81
N ARG A 88 -22.25 29.67 -4.63
CA ARG A 88 -23.28 29.46 -3.60
C ARG A 88 -24.47 30.40 -3.73
N LEU A 89 -24.41 31.39 -4.62
CA LEU A 89 -25.47 32.38 -4.81
C LEU A 89 -26.77 31.74 -5.32
N HIS A 90 -27.90 32.35 -4.96
CA HIS A 90 -29.24 31.87 -5.32
C HIS A 90 -29.40 31.67 -6.83
N ARG A 91 -28.90 32.62 -7.64
CA ARG A 91 -28.94 32.59 -9.12
C ARG A 91 -28.37 31.31 -9.74
N ILE A 92 -27.44 30.64 -9.05
CA ILE A 92 -26.81 29.39 -9.50
C ILE A 92 -27.60 28.19 -9.00
N ASN A 93 -28.05 28.23 -7.74
CA ASN A 93 -28.81 27.13 -7.15
C ASN A 93 -30.13 26.85 -7.88
N ASP A 94 -30.75 27.87 -8.47
CA ASP A 94 -32.00 27.74 -9.24
C ASP A 94 -31.82 27.01 -10.58
N VAL A 95 -30.61 27.09 -11.16
CA VAL A 95 -30.34 26.64 -12.53
C VAL A 95 -29.50 25.35 -12.55
N VAL A 96 -28.76 25.05 -11.48
CA VAL A 96 -27.82 23.92 -11.47
C VAL A 96 -28.46 22.57 -11.79
N SER A 97 -29.70 22.32 -11.38
CA SER A 97 -30.37 21.03 -11.65
C SER A 97 -30.60 20.82 -13.15
N SER A 98 -30.98 21.86 -13.91
CA SER A 98 -31.18 21.75 -15.36
C SER A 98 -29.85 21.52 -16.08
N ILE A 99 -28.80 22.27 -15.74
CA ILE A 99 -27.47 22.11 -16.33
C ILE A 99 -26.87 20.75 -15.98
N SER A 100 -27.01 20.30 -14.73
CA SER A 100 -26.48 19.00 -14.30
C SER A 100 -27.15 17.79 -14.95
N SER A 101 -28.31 17.99 -15.60
CA SER A 101 -29.05 16.95 -16.31
C SER A 101 -28.61 16.77 -17.77
N MET A 102 -27.83 17.70 -18.32
CA MET A 102 -27.31 17.66 -19.69
C MET A 102 -26.23 16.57 -19.85
N ALA A 103 -26.39 15.69 -20.84
CA ALA A 103 -25.55 14.51 -21.01
C ALA A 103 -24.08 14.86 -21.33
N GLY A 104 -23.85 15.81 -22.23
CA GLY A 104 -22.54 16.30 -22.64
C GLY A 104 -21.80 17.00 -21.49
N VAL A 105 -22.49 17.85 -20.74
CA VAL A 105 -21.93 18.51 -19.54
C VAL A 105 -21.55 17.48 -18.48
N ARG A 106 -22.44 16.50 -18.22
CA ARG A 106 -22.14 15.41 -17.29
C ARG A 106 -20.91 14.63 -17.72
N LYS A 107 -20.82 14.26 -18.99
CA LYS A 107 -19.68 13.51 -19.52
C LYS A 107 -18.35 14.25 -19.27
N LYS A 108 -18.28 15.55 -19.57
CA LYS A 108 -17.07 16.36 -19.32
C LYS A 108 -16.73 16.50 -17.85
N LEU A 109 -17.72 16.79 -17.01
CA LEU A 109 -17.47 16.91 -15.56
C LEU A 109 -17.14 15.57 -14.91
N MET A 110 -17.62 14.45 -15.46
CA MET A 110 -17.23 13.10 -15.00
C MET A 110 -15.76 12.82 -15.24
N GLU A 111 -15.21 13.24 -16.39
CA GLU A 111 -13.78 13.12 -16.71
C GLU A 111 -12.94 13.86 -15.64
N ILE A 112 -13.29 15.11 -15.33
CA ILE A 112 -12.63 15.92 -14.28
C ILE A 112 -12.77 15.29 -12.89
N GLN A 113 -13.96 14.80 -12.53
CA GLN A 113 -14.20 14.16 -11.24
C GLN A 113 -13.35 12.90 -11.07
N ARG A 114 -13.28 12.05 -12.10
CA ARG A 114 -12.45 10.84 -12.09
C ARG A 114 -10.97 11.16 -12.07
N GLU A 115 -10.55 12.23 -12.74
CA GLU A 115 -9.17 12.72 -12.65
C GLU A 115 -8.78 13.05 -11.20
N TYR A 116 -9.60 13.82 -10.48
CA TYR A 116 -9.36 14.11 -9.06
C TYR A 116 -9.32 12.85 -8.20
N ILE A 117 -10.19 11.88 -8.48
CA ILE A 117 -10.22 10.60 -7.77
C ILE A 117 -8.94 9.81 -8.02
N ASN A 118 -8.54 9.68 -9.27
CA ASN A 118 -7.38 8.89 -9.68
C ASN A 118 -6.06 9.50 -9.21
N ASN A 119 -6.00 10.83 -9.09
CA ASN A 119 -4.81 11.58 -8.67
C ASN A 119 -4.69 11.79 -7.16
N ALA A 120 -5.64 11.30 -6.36
CA ALA A 120 -5.57 11.48 -4.91
C ALA A 120 -4.40 10.66 -4.31
N PRO A 121 -3.56 11.26 -3.44
CA PRO A 121 -2.29 10.69 -3.03
C PRO A 121 -2.40 9.49 -2.07
N ILE A 122 -3.49 9.42 -1.29
CA ILE A 122 -3.71 8.39 -0.26
C ILE A 122 -5.13 7.83 -0.41
N GLY A 123 -6.11 8.70 -0.21
CA GLY A 123 -7.52 8.44 -0.41
C GLY A 123 -8.26 9.75 -0.65
N ILE A 124 -9.51 9.64 -1.08
CA ILE A 124 -10.39 10.77 -1.36
C ILE A 124 -11.79 10.49 -0.85
N VAL A 125 -12.38 11.50 -0.22
CA VAL A 125 -13.81 11.51 0.11
C VAL A 125 -14.52 12.35 -0.95
N VAL A 126 -15.38 11.69 -1.72
CA VAL A 126 -16.11 12.31 -2.83
C VAL A 126 -17.56 12.39 -2.44
N GLU A 127 -18.11 13.60 -2.46
CA GLU A 127 -19.52 13.80 -2.18
C GLU A 127 -20.33 14.19 -3.41
N GLY A 128 -21.59 13.77 -3.43
CA GLY A 128 -22.51 14.11 -4.50
C GLY A 128 -23.87 13.46 -4.36
N ARG A 129 -24.47 13.15 -5.52
CA ARG A 129 -25.80 12.53 -5.64
C ARG A 129 -25.75 11.16 -6.31
N ASP A 130 -24.74 10.91 -7.14
CA ASP A 130 -24.57 9.69 -7.92
C ASP A 130 -23.11 9.20 -7.92
N ILE A 131 -22.40 9.43 -6.83
CA ILE A 131 -20.99 9.06 -6.70
C ILE A 131 -20.83 7.55 -6.70
N GLY A 132 -21.50 6.84 -5.79
CA GLY A 132 -21.40 5.40 -5.63
C GLY A 132 -22.04 4.59 -6.76
N THR A 133 -22.85 5.23 -7.61
CA THR A 133 -23.54 4.59 -8.75
C THR A 133 -22.85 4.86 -10.08
N VAL A 134 -22.33 6.08 -10.32
CA VAL A 134 -21.85 6.50 -11.64
C VAL A 134 -20.39 6.97 -11.63
N ILE A 135 -20.01 7.84 -10.70
CA ILE A 135 -18.68 8.47 -10.69
C ILE A 135 -17.61 7.49 -10.22
N ALA A 136 -17.87 6.83 -9.09
CA ALA A 136 -17.00 5.88 -8.40
C ALA A 136 -17.77 4.60 -8.02
N PRO A 137 -18.25 3.82 -9.01
CA PRO A 137 -18.97 2.57 -8.76
C PRO A 137 -18.11 1.51 -8.07
N ASN A 138 -16.79 1.64 -8.12
CA ASN A 138 -15.84 0.74 -7.47
C ASN A 138 -15.31 1.31 -6.13
N ALA A 139 -15.95 2.35 -5.57
CA ALA A 139 -15.56 2.91 -4.28
C ALA A 139 -15.59 1.83 -3.18
N GLN A 140 -14.52 1.75 -2.39
CA GLN A 140 -14.33 0.71 -1.39
C GLN A 140 -15.33 0.83 -0.22
N LEU A 141 -15.84 2.06 0.01
CA LEU A 141 -16.97 2.31 0.88
C LEU A 141 -17.90 3.34 0.24
N LYS A 142 -19.18 3.00 0.16
CA LYS A 142 -20.25 3.87 -0.31
C LYS A 142 -21.22 4.13 0.83
N ILE A 143 -21.52 5.39 1.07
CA ILE A 143 -22.42 5.85 2.11
C ILE A 143 -23.57 6.59 1.44
N TYR A 144 -24.79 6.28 1.85
CA TYR A 144 -25.96 7.08 1.53
C TYR A 144 -26.46 7.77 2.80
N LEU A 145 -26.26 9.09 2.89
CA LEU A 145 -26.72 9.91 3.99
C LEU A 145 -28.15 10.38 3.75
N HIS A 146 -29.06 9.90 4.59
CA HIS A 146 -30.46 10.33 4.63
C HIS A 146 -30.70 11.32 5.77
N ALA A 147 -31.67 12.21 5.60
CA ALA A 147 -32.25 13.02 6.66
C ALA A 147 -33.66 13.44 6.25
N ASP A 148 -34.56 13.54 7.23
CA ASP A 148 -35.91 14.07 6.99
C ASP A 148 -35.86 15.53 6.48
N ILE A 149 -36.97 15.99 5.89
CA ILE A 149 -37.02 17.34 5.31
C ILE A 149 -36.87 18.43 6.39
N ASP A 150 -37.42 18.22 7.58
CA ASP A 150 -37.42 19.19 8.67
C ASP A 150 -36.00 19.45 9.20
N ALA A 151 -35.21 18.41 9.43
CA ALA A 151 -33.81 18.51 9.84
C ALA A 151 -32.95 19.15 8.76
N ARG A 152 -33.23 18.88 7.48
CA ARG A 152 -32.51 19.49 6.35
C ARG A 152 -32.84 20.97 6.22
N THR A 153 -34.10 21.35 6.37
CA THR A 153 -34.54 22.75 6.38
C THR A 153 -33.92 23.52 7.55
N GLN A 154 -33.91 22.96 8.76
CA GLN A 154 -33.30 23.61 9.92
C GLN A 154 -31.79 23.83 9.74
N ARG A 155 -31.05 22.82 9.25
CA ARG A 155 -29.61 22.96 8.95
C ARG A 155 -29.38 24.04 7.91
N ARG A 156 -30.21 24.08 6.86
CA ARG A 156 -30.07 25.06 5.78
C ARG A 156 -30.42 26.48 6.21
N ALA A 157 -31.43 26.64 7.06
CA ALA A 157 -31.76 27.93 7.67
C ALA A 157 -30.61 28.48 8.53
N GLY A 158 -29.84 27.61 9.20
CA GLY A 158 -28.65 28.00 9.95
C GLY A 158 -27.43 28.38 9.11
N GLU A 159 -27.38 28.01 7.83
CA GLU A 159 -26.28 28.32 6.90
C GLU A 159 -26.48 29.63 6.13
N ILE A 160 -27.72 30.14 6.06
CA ILE A 160 -28.08 31.30 5.24
C ILE A 160 -28.10 32.56 6.11
N THR A 161 -27.34 33.59 5.70
CA THR A 161 -27.26 34.87 6.41
C THR A 161 -28.51 35.75 6.21
N GLU A 162 -29.31 35.48 5.17
CA GLU A 162 -30.56 36.18 4.87
C GLU A 162 -31.77 35.53 5.57
N ASN A 163 -32.66 36.35 6.14
CA ASN A 163 -33.92 35.89 6.74
C ASN A 163 -34.94 35.46 5.66
N LEU A 164 -34.72 34.29 5.05
CA LEU A 164 -35.71 33.62 4.21
C LEU A 164 -36.72 32.87 5.08
N ALA A 165 -37.98 32.86 4.65
CA ALA A 165 -39.02 32.09 5.34
C ALA A 165 -38.72 30.58 5.23
N ILE A 166 -38.84 29.86 6.36
CA ILE A 166 -38.60 28.41 6.45
C ILE A 166 -39.37 27.63 5.37
N ASN A 167 -40.61 28.04 5.08
CA ASN A 167 -41.44 27.41 4.05
C ASN A 167 -40.85 27.51 2.63
N THR A 168 -40.19 28.63 2.30
CA THR A 168 -39.52 28.83 1.00
C THR A 168 -38.30 27.92 0.87
N ILE A 169 -37.56 27.72 1.97
CA ILE A 169 -36.41 26.80 2.01
C ILE A 169 -36.88 25.36 1.83
N THR A 170 -37.95 24.95 2.53
CA THR A 170 -38.55 23.61 2.39
C THR A 170 -39.00 23.34 0.96
N GLN A 171 -39.79 24.24 0.36
CA GLN A 171 -40.28 24.08 -1.02
C GLN A 171 -39.15 24.01 -2.04
N SER A 172 -38.07 24.78 -1.85
CA SER A 172 -36.88 24.72 -2.69
C SER A 172 -36.16 23.36 -2.57
N LEU A 173 -36.04 22.82 -1.37
CA LEU A 173 -35.41 21.51 -1.15
C LEU A 173 -36.24 20.37 -1.75
N GLU A 174 -37.56 20.39 -1.56
CA GLU A 174 -38.48 19.38 -2.10
C GLU A 174 -38.49 19.37 -3.62
N SER A 175 -38.66 20.54 -4.25
CA SER A 175 -38.65 20.65 -5.71
C SER A 175 -37.34 20.15 -6.32
N ARG A 176 -36.21 20.41 -5.66
CA ARG A 176 -34.90 19.94 -6.13
C ARG A 176 -34.74 18.43 -5.98
N ASP A 177 -35.18 17.86 -4.86
CA ASP A 177 -35.10 16.42 -4.66
C ASP A 177 -36.02 15.67 -5.63
N GLU A 178 -37.21 16.19 -5.94
CA GLU A 178 -38.08 15.63 -6.98
C GLU A 178 -37.40 15.64 -8.35
N VAL A 179 -36.85 16.77 -8.78
CA VAL A 179 -36.13 16.88 -10.07
C VAL A 179 -34.91 15.95 -10.10
N ASP A 180 -34.11 15.92 -9.03
CA ASP A 180 -32.89 15.13 -8.98
C ASP A 180 -33.17 13.62 -8.89
N THR A 181 -34.29 13.20 -8.31
CA THR A 181 -34.70 11.78 -8.21
C THR A 181 -35.36 11.29 -9.50
N THR A 182 -36.10 12.14 -10.21
CA THR A 182 -36.91 11.75 -11.38
C THR A 182 -36.20 11.95 -12.73
N ARG A 183 -35.00 12.55 -12.75
CA ARG A 183 -34.25 12.79 -14.00
C ARG A 183 -33.89 11.49 -14.73
N ALA A 184 -33.97 11.54 -16.07
CA ALA A 184 -33.69 10.39 -16.93
C ALA A 184 -32.22 9.94 -16.92
N ILE A 185 -31.29 10.85 -16.62
CA ILE A 185 -29.84 10.59 -16.62
C ILE A 185 -29.30 10.72 -15.20
N SER A 186 -28.69 9.63 -14.69
CA SER A 186 -28.06 9.55 -13.37
C SER A 186 -28.95 10.03 -12.21
N PRO A 187 -30.18 9.52 -12.02
CA PRO A 187 -31.06 9.95 -10.93
C PRO A 187 -30.38 9.80 -9.56
N LEU A 188 -30.81 10.60 -8.58
CA LEU A 188 -30.47 10.39 -7.18
C LEU A 188 -30.94 8.99 -6.78
N ALA A 189 -30.00 8.05 -6.76
CA ALA A 189 -30.27 6.66 -6.52
C ALA A 189 -29.19 6.10 -5.58
N GLN A 190 -29.65 5.36 -4.58
CA GLN A 190 -28.76 4.64 -3.68
C GLN A 190 -28.09 3.49 -4.45
N ALA A 191 -26.77 3.38 -4.37
CA ALA A 191 -26.05 2.21 -4.89
C ALA A 191 -26.43 0.95 -4.08
N GLU A 192 -26.54 -0.21 -4.72
CA GLU A 192 -26.99 -1.46 -4.08
C GLU A 192 -26.13 -1.86 -2.88
N ASP A 193 -24.84 -1.55 -2.92
CA ASP A 193 -23.84 -1.83 -1.87
C ASP A 193 -23.58 -0.66 -0.92
N ALA A 194 -24.35 0.44 -1.02
CA ALA A 194 -24.20 1.60 -0.13
C ALA A 194 -24.76 1.35 1.27
N ALA A 195 -23.95 1.65 2.29
CA ALA A 195 -24.39 1.66 3.67
C ALA A 195 -25.21 2.94 3.94
N VAL A 196 -26.42 2.76 4.46
CA VAL A 196 -27.33 3.89 4.76
C VAL A 196 -27.08 4.40 6.17
N ILE A 197 -27.00 5.72 6.32
CA ILE A 197 -27.05 6.38 7.63
C ILE A 197 -28.20 7.37 7.62
N ASP A 198 -29.13 7.20 8.55
CA ASP A 198 -30.12 8.22 8.88
C ASP A 198 -29.50 9.24 9.85
N SER A 199 -29.17 10.41 9.31
CA SER A 199 -28.57 11.51 10.05
C SER A 199 -29.60 12.42 10.74
N THR A 200 -30.90 12.11 10.68
CA THR A 200 -31.98 13.00 11.17
C THR A 200 -31.78 13.43 12.63
N ARG A 201 -31.38 12.48 13.50
CA ARG A 201 -31.19 12.71 14.94
C ARG A 201 -29.74 12.56 15.40
N LEU A 202 -28.82 12.40 14.45
CA LEU A 202 -27.40 12.24 14.75
C LEU A 202 -26.68 13.58 14.65
N THR A 203 -25.76 13.81 15.57
CA THR A 203 -24.78 14.88 15.48
C THR A 203 -23.77 14.57 14.37
N LEU A 204 -23.06 15.60 13.88
CA LEU A 204 -21.99 15.42 12.89
C LEU A 204 -20.94 14.42 13.39
N GLN A 205 -20.56 14.51 14.67
CA GLN A 205 -19.55 13.63 15.27
C GLN A 205 -20.02 12.16 15.28
N GLU A 206 -21.28 11.88 15.62
CA GLU A 206 -21.82 10.53 15.62
C GLU A 206 -21.87 9.92 14.21
N VAL A 207 -22.25 10.71 13.20
CA VAL A 207 -22.23 10.26 11.79
C VAL A 207 -20.79 9.94 11.36
N VAL A 208 -19.84 10.83 11.68
CA VAL A 208 -18.42 10.64 11.38
C VAL A 208 -17.88 9.38 12.06
N ASP A 209 -18.18 9.17 13.35
CA ASP A 209 -17.72 8.00 14.11
C ASP A 209 -18.32 6.69 13.59
N GLN A 210 -19.57 6.71 13.11
CA GLN A 210 -20.18 5.55 12.47
C GLN A 210 -19.48 5.18 11.15
N ILE A 211 -19.23 6.15 10.28
CA ILE A 211 -18.48 5.90 9.03
C ILE A 211 -17.06 5.46 9.36
N TRP A 212 -16.43 6.06 10.36
CA TRP A 212 -15.10 5.70 10.84
C TRP A 212 -15.01 4.25 11.29
N LYS A 213 -16.03 3.77 12.01
CA LYS A 213 -16.14 2.37 12.42
C LYS A 213 -16.16 1.44 11.21
N TRP A 214 -16.88 1.78 10.14
CA TRP A 214 -16.91 0.97 8.92
C TRP A 214 -15.60 1.01 8.15
N LEU A 215 -14.95 2.18 8.05
CA LEU A 215 -13.61 2.30 7.48
C LEU A 215 -12.60 1.39 8.21
N LYS A 216 -12.64 1.37 9.55
CA LYS A 216 -11.82 0.46 10.36
C LYS A 216 -12.16 -1.01 10.12
N GLN A 217 -13.43 -1.38 10.15
CA GLN A 217 -13.88 -2.78 9.96
C GLN A 217 -13.50 -3.34 8.59
N ARG A 218 -13.49 -2.48 7.57
CA ARG A 218 -13.08 -2.85 6.20
C ARG A 218 -11.57 -2.72 5.96
N ASN A 219 -10.77 -2.39 6.98
CA ASN A 219 -9.34 -2.12 6.87
C ASN A 219 -8.99 -1.09 5.78
N LEU A 220 -9.86 -0.09 5.57
CA LEU A 220 -9.66 0.96 4.55
C LEU A 220 -8.82 2.12 5.07
N LEU A 221 -8.36 2.05 6.31
CA LEU A 221 -7.48 3.04 6.91
C LEU A 221 -6.07 2.45 6.91
N GLY A 222 -5.12 3.14 6.26
CA GLY A 222 -3.71 2.76 6.30
C GLY A 222 -3.23 2.62 7.75
N LEU A 223 -2.37 1.64 8.01
CA LEU A 223 -1.78 1.51 9.33
C LEU A 223 -0.69 2.58 9.53
N PRO A 224 -0.69 3.30 10.66
CA PRO A 224 0.34 4.27 10.96
C PRO A 224 1.70 3.58 11.02
N THR A 225 2.71 4.23 10.44
CA THR A 225 4.04 3.65 10.28
C THR A 225 5.04 4.42 11.14
N ILE A 226 5.76 3.70 11.99
CA ILE A 226 6.85 4.21 12.81
C ILE A 226 8.18 3.78 12.19
N ALA A 227 9.02 4.74 11.78
CA ALA A 227 10.40 4.43 11.41
C ALA A 227 11.28 4.39 12.67
N VAL A 228 12.04 3.31 12.85
CA VAL A 228 13.01 3.15 13.92
C VAL A 228 14.40 3.43 13.38
N ILE A 229 14.95 4.60 13.73
CA ILE A 229 16.19 5.15 13.17
C ILE A 229 17.18 5.36 14.30
N GLY A 230 18.47 5.19 14.03
CA GLY A 230 19.52 5.36 15.04
C GLY A 230 20.79 4.60 14.65
N ARG A 231 21.89 4.85 15.38
CA ARG A 231 23.21 4.19 15.21
C ARG A 231 23.17 2.66 15.23
N PRO A 232 24.16 1.93 14.69
CA PRO A 232 24.27 0.50 14.94
C PRO A 232 24.43 0.29 16.45
N ASN A 233 24.01 -0.87 16.95
CA ASN A 233 24.26 -1.28 18.33
C ASN A 233 23.62 -0.42 19.44
N VAL A 234 22.79 0.58 19.09
CA VAL A 234 21.96 1.34 20.05
C VAL A 234 20.77 0.54 20.57
N GLY A 235 20.55 -0.67 20.06
CA GLY A 235 19.47 -1.57 20.48
C GLY A 235 18.13 -1.36 19.77
N LYS A 236 18.11 -0.79 18.55
CA LYS A 236 16.92 -0.66 17.70
C LYS A 236 16.15 -1.97 17.56
N SER A 237 16.82 -3.02 17.09
CA SER A 237 16.17 -4.32 16.88
C SER A 237 15.68 -4.92 18.21
N THR A 238 16.41 -4.75 19.32
CA THR A 238 15.94 -5.16 20.65
C THR A 238 14.64 -4.46 21.04
N LEU A 239 14.54 -3.16 20.77
CA LEU A 239 13.36 -2.35 21.07
C LEU A 239 12.18 -2.72 20.16
N VAL A 240 12.41 -2.86 18.85
CA VAL A 240 11.43 -3.33 17.86
C VAL A 240 10.84 -4.68 18.28
N ASN A 241 11.69 -5.63 18.67
CA ASN A 241 11.26 -6.96 19.08
C ASN A 241 10.36 -6.94 20.32
N ARG A 242 10.65 -6.02 21.24
CA ARG A 242 9.82 -5.81 22.44
C ARG A 242 8.47 -5.23 22.08
N MET A 243 8.43 -4.26 21.15
CA MET A 243 7.19 -3.60 20.72
C MET A 243 6.25 -4.52 19.92
N ILE A 244 6.79 -5.49 19.18
CA ILE A 244 5.98 -6.44 18.39
C ILE A 244 5.21 -7.44 19.29
N GLY A 245 5.60 -7.60 20.56
CA GLY A 245 4.86 -8.43 21.52
C GLY A 245 4.86 -9.95 21.23
N ARG A 246 5.44 -10.39 20.11
CA ARG A 246 5.65 -11.79 19.74
C ARG A 246 7.11 -12.00 19.29
N ARG A 247 7.68 -13.16 19.61
CA ARG A 247 9.03 -13.59 19.17
C ARG A 247 9.12 -13.86 17.65
N GLU A 248 8.54 -13.02 16.78
CA GLU A 248 8.65 -13.14 15.32
C GLU A 248 9.79 -12.31 14.71
N ALA A 249 10.53 -11.55 15.52
CA ALA A 249 11.81 -11.04 15.07
C ALA A 249 12.94 -12.05 15.31
N ILE A 250 13.44 -12.58 14.22
CA ILE A 250 14.67 -13.35 14.21
C ILE A 250 15.82 -12.35 14.34
N VAL A 251 16.28 -12.15 15.58
CA VAL A 251 17.65 -11.70 15.84
C VAL A 251 18.56 -12.79 15.27
N GLU A 252 19.10 -12.55 14.08
CA GLU A 252 20.36 -13.15 13.64
C GLU A 252 21.42 -12.05 13.72
N ASP A 253 22.25 -12.10 14.75
CA ASP A 253 23.47 -11.31 14.92
C ASP A 253 24.62 -11.91 14.10
N THR A 254 24.37 -12.29 12.84
CA THR A 254 25.43 -12.76 11.94
C THR A 254 25.79 -11.64 10.96
N PRO A 255 27.00 -11.04 11.04
CA PRO A 255 27.46 -10.04 10.09
C PRO A 255 27.59 -10.68 8.69
N GLY A 256 26.96 -10.09 7.66
CA GLY A 256 27.16 -10.50 6.26
C GLY A 256 25.91 -10.78 5.40
N VAL A 257 24.69 -10.53 5.88
CA VAL A 257 23.47 -10.56 5.06
C VAL A 257 22.91 -9.15 4.93
N THR A 258 22.86 -8.64 3.71
CA THR A 258 22.27 -7.34 3.36
C THR A 258 20.80 -7.33 3.80
N ARG A 259 20.52 -6.61 4.89
CA ARG A 259 19.16 -6.41 5.39
C ARG A 259 18.49 -5.31 4.58
N ASP A 260 17.66 -5.71 3.63
CA ASP A 260 16.63 -4.84 3.08
C ASP A 260 15.57 -4.51 4.16
N ARG A 261 14.87 -3.40 3.97
CA ARG A 261 13.96 -2.76 4.94
C ARG A 261 12.87 -3.73 5.40
N VAL A 262 12.88 -4.12 6.67
CA VAL A 262 11.86 -5.03 7.23
C VAL A 262 10.77 -4.23 7.93
N LYS A 263 9.52 -4.42 7.48
CA LYS A 263 8.32 -3.90 8.13
C LYS A 263 7.75 -4.94 9.08
N TYR A 264 7.46 -4.55 10.30
CA TYR A 264 6.84 -5.40 11.30
C TYR A 264 5.48 -4.84 11.72
N GLU A 265 4.43 -5.65 11.71
CA GLU A 265 3.14 -5.27 12.29
C GLU A 265 3.20 -5.42 13.83
N ALA A 266 2.76 -4.40 14.55
CA ALA A 266 2.69 -4.39 16.01
C ALA A 266 1.31 -3.89 16.47
N GLU A 267 0.90 -4.30 17.66
CA GLU A 267 -0.36 -3.90 18.30
C GLU A 267 -0.11 -3.47 19.75
N TRP A 268 -0.61 -2.29 20.13
CA TRP A 268 -0.57 -1.79 21.50
C TRP A 268 -1.89 -1.10 21.86
N ASN A 269 -2.49 -1.44 23.01
CA ASN A 269 -3.79 -0.93 23.47
C ASN A 269 -4.90 -0.98 22.40
N GLY A 270 -4.95 -2.07 21.62
CA GLY A 270 -5.92 -2.26 20.53
C GLY A 270 -5.63 -1.44 19.27
N ARG A 271 -4.51 -0.73 19.20
CA ARG A 271 -4.07 0.04 18.02
C ARG A 271 -2.95 -0.67 17.30
N ARG A 272 -3.17 -0.97 16.02
CA ARG A 272 -2.19 -1.58 15.11
C ARG A 272 -1.37 -0.52 14.39
N PHE A 273 -0.11 -0.81 14.13
CA PHE A 273 0.83 0.06 13.44
C PHE A 273 1.98 -0.76 12.83
N PHE A 274 2.68 -0.20 11.83
CA PHE A 274 3.91 -0.78 11.30
C PHE A 274 5.14 -0.18 11.97
N LEU A 275 6.16 -1.00 12.17
CA LEU A 275 7.52 -0.60 12.55
C LEU A 275 8.45 -0.87 11.38
N ILE A 276 9.17 0.14 10.92
CA ILE A 276 10.24 0.00 9.91
C ILE A 276 11.58 0.01 10.64
N ASP A 277 12.29 -1.11 10.67
CA ASP A 277 13.68 -1.14 11.16
C ASP A 277 14.61 -0.78 10.00
N THR A 278 15.31 0.36 10.10
CA THR A 278 16.23 0.82 9.05
C THR A 278 17.58 0.10 9.06
N GLY A 279 17.76 -0.94 9.88
CA GLY A 279 19.02 -1.66 10.01
C GLY A 279 20.08 -0.88 10.80
N GLY A 280 20.97 -1.60 11.48
CA GLY A 280 22.20 -1.04 12.06
C GLY A 280 23.16 -0.64 10.96
N TRP A 281 23.87 0.46 11.14
CA TRP A 281 24.78 0.96 10.12
C TRP A 281 25.93 -0.04 9.92
N GLU A 282 26.27 -0.31 8.67
CA GLU A 282 27.55 -0.93 8.37
C GLU A 282 28.53 0.17 7.97
N VAL A 283 29.37 0.58 8.92
CA VAL A 283 30.62 1.28 8.61
C VAL A 283 31.54 0.25 7.97
N LYS A 284 31.59 0.21 6.63
CA LYS A 284 32.75 -0.37 5.94
C LYS A 284 33.78 0.75 5.75
N PRO A 285 35.09 0.46 5.96
CA PRO A 285 36.11 1.45 5.69
C PRO A 285 36.10 1.76 4.20
N GLU A 286 36.11 3.06 3.90
CA GLU A 286 36.28 3.68 2.57
C GLU A 286 35.03 3.76 1.66
N GLY A 287 34.40 4.95 1.63
CA GLY A 287 33.71 5.47 0.43
C GLY A 287 32.18 5.39 0.33
N ILE A 288 31.43 5.08 1.40
CA ILE A 288 29.97 4.78 1.32
C ILE A 288 29.11 5.69 2.21
N SER A 289 29.32 7.01 2.21
CA SER A 289 28.42 7.92 2.94
C SER A 289 27.06 8.08 2.26
N GLU A 290 26.96 7.91 0.93
CA GLU A 290 25.74 8.28 0.17
C GLU A 290 24.63 7.21 0.17
N LYS A 291 24.98 5.92 0.21
CA LYS A 291 23.98 4.82 0.15
C LYS A 291 23.20 4.62 1.45
N ILE A 292 23.77 5.04 2.58
CA ILE A 292 23.20 4.81 3.92
C ILE A 292 22.19 5.92 4.28
N THR A 293 22.44 7.17 3.86
CA THR A 293 21.49 8.28 3.95
C THR A 293 20.20 7.98 3.20
N ALA A 294 20.28 7.35 2.01
CA ALA A 294 19.11 6.99 1.21
C ALA A 294 18.16 5.99 1.92
N GLY A 295 18.69 5.13 2.80
CA GLY A 295 17.90 4.20 3.60
C GLY A 295 17.07 4.91 4.68
N ALA A 296 17.72 5.78 5.45
CA ALA A 296 17.06 6.61 6.46
C ALA A 296 16.09 7.61 5.84
N GLU A 297 16.47 8.29 4.75
CA GLU A 297 15.61 9.21 4.01
C GLU A 297 14.32 8.57 3.52
N ALA A 298 14.42 7.35 2.97
CA ALA A 298 13.25 6.64 2.50
C ALA A 298 12.34 6.21 3.65
N ALA A 299 12.92 5.73 4.77
CA ALA A 299 12.15 5.36 5.94
C ALA A 299 11.45 6.56 6.61
N ILE A 300 12.12 7.71 6.67
CA ILE A 300 11.53 8.97 7.17
C ILE A 300 10.39 9.42 6.26
N ARG A 301 10.55 9.29 4.94
CA ARG A 301 9.51 9.65 3.97
C ARG A 301 8.26 8.79 4.14
N GLU A 302 8.47 7.49 4.31
CA GLU A 302 7.41 6.50 4.44
C GLU A 302 6.73 6.54 5.81
N ALA A 303 7.44 6.87 6.88
CA ALA A 303 6.88 6.90 8.22
C ALA A 303 5.99 8.10 8.51
N ASP A 304 4.98 7.88 9.34
CA ASP A 304 4.13 8.91 9.93
C ASP A 304 4.76 9.52 11.20
N LEU A 305 5.55 8.71 11.89
CA LEU A 305 6.25 9.07 13.13
C LEU A 305 7.65 8.45 13.10
N VAL A 306 8.65 9.20 13.54
CA VAL A 306 10.02 8.69 13.63
C VAL A 306 10.39 8.46 15.08
N MET A 307 10.83 7.25 15.40
CA MET A 307 11.49 6.92 16.65
C MET A 307 12.99 6.97 16.45
N PHE A 308 13.64 7.99 17.00
CA PHE A 308 15.10 8.14 16.95
C PHE A 308 15.73 7.55 18.21
N VAL A 309 16.37 6.39 18.06
CA VAL A 309 16.95 5.61 19.15
C VAL A 309 18.44 5.90 19.27
N VAL A 310 18.84 6.37 20.45
CA VAL A 310 20.22 6.64 20.83
C VAL A 310 20.58 5.78 22.03
N ASP A 311 21.84 5.37 22.13
CA ASP A 311 22.38 4.74 23.32
C ASP A 311 22.64 5.81 24.38
N ALA A 312 21.88 5.78 25.47
CA ALA A 312 21.96 6.81 26.51
C ALA A 312 23.29 6.76 27.30
N GLN A 313 23.96 5.61 27.36
CA GLN A 313 25.26 5.47 28.04
C GLN A 313 26.41 6.06 27.22
N VAL A 314 26.28 6.04 25.89
CA VAL A 314 27.28 6.60 24.96
C VAL A 314 27.04 8.09 24.71
N GLY A 315 25.78 8.52 24.77
CA GLY A 315 25.39 9.89 24.45
C GLY A 315 25.36 10.19 22.94
N ALA A 316 25.21 11.47 22.62
CA ALA A 316 25.19 11.97 21.25
C ALA A 316 26.59 11.97 20.63
N LEU A 317 26.75 11.38 19.43
CA LEU A 317 27.99 11.45 18.66
C LEU A 317 27.83 12.37 17.44
N ASP A 318 28.95 12.82 16.86
CA ASP A 318 28.97 13.67 15.65
C ASP A 318 28.22 13.03 14.47
N GLU A 319 28.26 11.69 14.40
CA GLU A 319 27.54 10.91 13.40
C GLU A 319 26.00 11.04 13.53
N ASP A 320 25.48 11.27 14.74
CA ASP A 320 24.05 11.48 14.98
C ASP A 320 23.59 12.83 14.41
N GLN A 321 24.48 13.83 14.30
CA GLN A 321 24.14 15.18 13.85
C GLN A 321 23.61 15.20 12.41
N SER A 322 24.20 14.38 11.52
CA SER A 322 23.75 14.27 10.12
C SER A 322 22.33 13.73 10.01
N LEU A 323 21.94 12.79 10.89
CA LEU A 323 20.57 12.28 10.96
C LEU A 323 19.62 13.28 11.61
N VAL A 324 20.06 13.98 12.65
CA VAL A 324 19.27 15.05 13.30
C VAL A 324 18.91 16.13 12.29
N ASP A 325 19.87 16.55 11.45
CA ASP A 325 19.62 17.54 10.40
C ASP A 325 18.64 17.02 9.34
N LEU A 326 18.74 15.73 8.98
CA LEU A 326 17.79 15.09 8.09
C LEU A 326 16.38 15.01 8.69
N LEU A 327 16.27 14.66 9.97
CA LEU A 327 15.03 14.60 10.72
C LEU A 327 14.36 15.98 10.81
N ARG A 328 15.14 17.03 11.09
CA ARG A 328 14.65 18.42 11.12
C ARG A 328 14.13 18.86 9.74
N LYS A 329 14.85 18.54 8.66
CA LYS A 329 14.42 18.86 7.29
C LYS A 329 13.15 18.10 6.87
N SER A 330 12.88 16.93 7.45
CA SER A 330 11.74 16.10 7.07
C SER A 330 10.39 16.66 7.49
N GLY A 331 10.33 17.50 8.53
CA GLY A 331 9.10 18.00 9.13
C GLY A 331 8.23 16.92 9.81
N LYS A 332 8.70 15.67 9.90
CA LYS A 332 7.99 14.59 10.57
C LYS A 332 8.07 14.74 12.08
N LYS A 333 7.07 14.22 12.80
CA LYS A 333 7.14 14.12 14.26
C LYS A 333 8.24 13.12 14.63
N VAL A 334 9.10 13.52 15.57
CA VAL A 334 10.21 12.69 16.05
C VAL A 334 10.06 12.48 17.55
N ILE A 335 10.18 11.24 18.00
CA ILE A 335 10.32 10.89 19.43
C ILE A 335 11.74 10.39 19.65
N LEU A 336 12.46 11.12 20.48
CA LEU A 336 13.82 10.77 20.91
C LEU A 336 13.75 9.71 22.00
N VAL A 337 14.45 8.60 21.80
CA VAL A 337 14.46 7.45 22.72
C VAL A 337 15.90 7.18 23.17
N GLY A 338 16.16 7.34 24.46
CA GLY A 338 17.41 6.93 25.10
C GLY A 338 17.30 5.50 25.57
N ASN A 339 17.93 4.57 24.86
CA ASN A 339 17.93 3.15 25.20
C ASN A 339 19.10 2.79 26.13
N LYS A 340 19.00 1.62 26.78
CA LYS A 340 19.98 1.07 27.76
C LYS A 340 20.01 1.79 29.12
N ILE A 341 18.87 2.36 29.53
CA ILE A 341 18.67 2.89 30.88
C ILE A 341 18.05 1.80 31.75
N ASP A 342 18.88 1.07 32.48
CA ASP A 342 18.45 -0.08 33.28
C ASP A 342 17.97 0.36 34.67
N ASN A 343 18.64 1.35 35.26
CA ASN A 343 18.34 1.88 36.59
C ASN A 343 18.08 3.40 36.58
N ALA A 344 17.49 3.91 37.67
CA ALA A 344 17.21 5.35 37.82
C ALA A 344 18.49 6.22 37.87
N GLU A 345 19.61 5.63 38.27
CA GLU A 345 20.91 6.31 38.32
C GLU A 345 21.46 6.58 36.91
N ASP A 346 21.15 5.72 35.94
CA ASP A 346 21.59 5.85 34.54
C ASP A 346 20.81 6.96 33.79
N GLU A 347 19.65 7.39 34.31
CA GLU A 347 18.86 8.49 33.72
C GLU A 347 19.65 9.82 33.71
N ALA A 348 20.62 9.97 34.63
CA ALA A 348 21.51 11.13 34.72
C ALA A 348 22.34 11.30 33.44
N ASP A 349 22.87 10.20 32.88
CA ASP A 349 23.70 10.20 31.68
C ASP A 349 22.87 10.49 30.42
N GLY A 350 21.59 10.09 30.46
CA GLY A 350 20.62 10.34 29.40
C GLY A 350 20.24 11.81 29.21
N TYR A 351 20.42 12.69 30.21
CA TYR A 351 20.09 14.12 30.08
C TYR A 351 20.89 14.83 28.99
N ALA A 352 22.08 14.34 28.64
CA ALA A 352 22.89 14.89 27.55
C ALA A 352 22.17 14.84 26.18
N LEU A 353 21.17 13.97 26.01
CA LEU A 353 20.41 13.82 24.77
C LEU A 353 19.49 15.03 24.47
N TRP A 354 19.17 15.87 25.45
CA TRP A 354 18.42 17.12 25.21
C TRP A 354 19.13 18.05 24.23
N ASN A 355 20.47 17.99 24.18
CA ASN A 355 21.29 18.81 23.30
C ASN A 355 21.04 18.53 21.81
N LEU A 356 20.45 17.39 21.46
CA LEU A 356 20.04 17.06 20.09
C LEU A 356 18.88 17.94 19.58
N GLY A 357 18.15 18.60 20.49
CA GLY A 357 17.07 19.52 20.12
C GLY A 357 15.90 18.84 19.41
N LEU A 358 15.61 17.58 19.76
CA LEU A 358 14.50 16.78 19.22
C LEU A 358 13.36 16.57 20.24
N GLY A 359 13.34 17.37 21.32
CA GLY A 359 12.36 17.28 22.41
C GLY A 359 12.87 16.48 23.61
N GLU A 360 11.95 16.16 24.52
CA GLU A 360 12.22 15.39 25.74
C GLU A 360 12.57 13.92 25.39
N PRO A 361 13.78 13.42 25.76
CA PRO A 361 14.15 12.04 25.54
C PRO A 361 13.32 11.11 26.44
N ARG A 362 12.85 10.01 25.86
CA ARG A 362 12.18 8.93 26.59
C ARG A 362 13.17 7.83 26.89
N PHE A 363 13.41 7.60 28.18
CA PHE A 363 14.35 6.58 28.64
C PHE A 363 13.71 5.21 28.68
N VAL A 364 14.38 4.24 28.07
CA VAL A 364 13.92 2.85 28.03
C VAL A 364 15.07 1.88 28.24
N SER A 365 14.75 0.72 28.81
CA SER A 365 15.58 -0.46 28.69
C SER A 365 14.89 -1.45 27.76
N ALA A 366 15.35 -1.54 26.51
CA ALA A 366 14.85 -2.55 25.59
C ALA A 366 15.12 -3.98 26.10
N LEU A 367 16.19 -4.19 26.88
CA LEU A 367 16.54 -5.51 27.42
C LEU A 367 15.69 -5.88 28.63
N HIS A 368 15.51 -4.95 29.58
CA HIS A 368 14.81 -5.22 30.85
C HIS A 368 13.33 -4.83 30.83
N GLY A 369 12.87 -4.08 29.83
CA GLY A 369 11.47 -3.69 29.66
C GLY A 369 11.04 -2.45 30.44
N ARG A 370 11.97 -1.76 31.08
CA ARG A 370 11.72 -0.50 31.77
C ARG A 370 11.33 0.58 30.75
N GLY A 371 10.27 1.34 31.04
CA GLY A 371 9.83 2.49 30.23
C GLY A 371 9.26 2.15 28.85
N SER A 372 9.26 0.89 28.41
CA SER A 372 8.77 0.52 27.07
C SER A 372 7.26 0.65 26.94
N GLY A 373 6.50 0.46 28.04
CA GLY A 373 5.05 0.67 28.06
C GLY A 373 4.70 2.15 27.91
N ASP A 374 5.31 3.01 28.73
CA ASP A 374 5.12 4.47 28.65
C ASP A 374 5.55 5.04 27.29
N LEU A 375 6.65 4.51 26.73
CA LEU A 375 7.08 4.86 25.37
C LEU A 375 6.03 4.45 24.34
N LEU A 376 5.46 3.24 24.44
CA LEU A 376 4.41 2.78 23.54
C LEU A 376 3.13 3.61 23.68
N ASP A 377 2.72 3.96 24.90
CA ASP A 377 1.58 4.84 25.15
C ASP A 377 1.80 6.22 24.50
N LEU A 378 3.01 6.78 24.64
CA LEU A 378 3.36 8.03 23.98
C LEU A 378 3.34 7.89 22.44
N LEU A 379 3.99 6.85 21.89
CA LEU A 379 4.03 6.59 20.46
C LEU A 379 2.60 6.51 19.90
N ILE A 380 1.75 5.69 20.52
CA ILE A 380 0.33 5.56 20.17
C ILE A 380 -0.37 6.91 20.27
N SER A 381 -0.20 7.68 21.35
CA SER A 381 -0.85 8.99 21.49
C SER A 381 -0.46 9.99 20.39
N GLN A 382 0.74 9.84 19.83
CA GLN A 382 1.29 10.74 18.81
C GLN A 382 1.11 10.27 17.37
N LEU A 383 0.84 8.97 17.16
CA LEU A 383 0.53 8.41 15.85
C LEU A 383 -0.77 9.03 15.29
N PRO A 384 -0.86 9.27 13.97
CA PRO A 384 -2.13 9.58 13.33
C PRO A 384 -3.05 8.34 13.34
N GLU A 385 -4.36 8.55 13.48
CA GLU A 385 -5.33 7.43 13.48
C GLU A 385 -5.33 6.64 12.16
N VAL A 386 -4.85 7.27 11.08
CA VAL A 386 -4.65 6.70 9.75
C VAL A 386 -3.22 6.95 9.34
N GLY A 387 -2.54 5.90 8.90
CA GLY A 387 -1.18 5.97 8.41
C GLY A 387 -1.02 6.16 6.92
N SER A 388 0.21 6.49 6.53
CA SER A 388 0.70 6.55 5.15
C SER A 388 0.85 5.18 4.46
N ALA A 389 0.72 4.08 5.20
CA ALA A 389 0.93 2.75 4.63
C ALA A 389 -0.05 2.48 3.48
N PRO A 390 0.41 1.89 2.35
CA PRO A 390 -0.46 1.49 1.26
C PRO A 390 -1.63 0.67 1.79
N VAL A 391 -2.85 1.10 1.46
CA VAL A 391 -4.02 0.32 1.79
C VAL A 391 -4.09 -0.87 0.85
N ASP A 392 -4.26 -2.06 1.42
CA ASP A 392 -4.54 -3.27 0.66
C ASP A 392 -5.91 -3.11 0.01
N ASP A 393 -5.93 -2.77 -1.28
CA ASP A 393 -7.16 -2.69 -2.07
C ASP A 393 -7.75 -4.07 -2.38
N GLY A 394 -7.20 -5.12 -1.77
CA GLY A 394 -7.61 -6.51 -1.88
C GLY A 394 -7.16 -7.19 -3.17
N TYR A 395 -6.52 -6.45 -4.09
CA TYR A 395 -6.02 -7.02 -5.34
C TYR A 395 -4.63 -7.60 -5.17
N ARG A 396 -4.43 -8.78 -5.73
CA ARG A 396 -3.11 -9.43 -5.74
C ARG A 396 -2.14 -8.63 -6.59
N ARG A 397 -0.93 -8.41 -6.07
CA ARG A 397 0.08 -7.57 -6.73
C ARG A 397 1.07 -8.45 -7.48
N VAL A 398 1.13 -8.29 -8.79
CA VAL A 398 1.94 -9.10 -9.71
C VAL A 398 2.97 -8.20 -10.40
N ALA A 399 4.25 -8.47 -10.19
CA ALA A 399 5.34 -7.82 -10.91
C ALA A 399 5.64 -8.57 -12.20
N LEU A 400 5.63 -7.88 -13.35
CA LEU A 400 6.00 -8.46 -14.64
C LEU A 400 7.45 -8.11 -14.99
N VAL A 401 8.38 -9.04 -14.76
CA VAL A 401 9.82 -8.79 -14.84
C VAL A 401 10.50 -9.69 -15.87
N GLY A 402 11.67 -9.27 -16.36
CA GLY A 402 12.41 -9.98 -17.39
C GLY A 402 13.26 -9.04 -18.23
N ARG A 403 14.17 -9.58 -19.03
CA ARG A 403 15.03 -8.79 -19.92
C ARG A 403 14.26 -7.99 -20.97
N PRO A 404 14.88 -6.96 -21.59
CA PRO A 404 14.30 -6.32 -22.77
C PRO A 404 13.92 -7.35 -23.86
N ASN A 405 12.84 -7.10 -24.60
CA ASN A 405 12.41 -7.89 -25.76
C ASN A 405 12.00 -9.36 -25.53
N VAL A 406 11.90 -9.84 -24.29
CA VAL A 406 11.36 -11.18 -23.95
C VAL A 406 9.85 -11.30 -24.15
N GLY A 407 9.16 -10.21 -24.51
CA GLY A 407 7.72 -10.18 -24.78
C GLY A 407 6.84 -9.84 -23.58
N LYS A 408 7.35 -9.07 -22.60
CA LYS A 408 6.58 -8.56 -21.46
C LYS A 408 5.35 -7.75 -21.90
N SER A 409 5.53 -6.79 -22.80
CA SER A 409 4.43 -5.92 -23.28
C SER A 409 3.41 -6.73 -24.08
N SER A 410 3.88 -7.69 -24.89
CA SER A 410 2.99 -8.62 -25.60
C SER A 410 2.16 -9.47 -24.64
N LEU A 411 2.78 -10.01 -23.58
CA LEU A 411 2.05 -10.79 -22.58
C LEU A 411 1.05 -9.92 -21.82
N LEU A 412 1.44 -8.71 -21.41
CA LEU A 412 0.55 -7.76 -20.76
C LEU A 412 -0.68 -7.45 -21.63
N ASN A 413 -0.48 -7.19 -22.92
CA ASN A 413 -1.59 -6.94 -23.85
C ASN A 413 -2.52 -8.15 -24.00
N VAL A 414 -1.98 -9.37 -24.01
CA VAL A 414 -2.79 -10.60 -24.11
C VAL A 414 -3.57 -10.87 -22.83
N LEU A 415 -2.99 -10.55 -21.67
CA LEU A 415 -3.67 -10.65 -20.37
C LEU A 415 -4.74 -9.56 -20.24
N ALA A 416 -4.44 -8.33 -20.67
CA ALA A 416 -5.37 -7.21 -20.72
C ALA A 416 -6.49 -7.39 -21.77
N GLY A 417 -6.24 -8.14 -22.85
CA GLY A 417 -7.19 -8.41 -23.93
C GLY A 417 -8.24 -9.49 -23.63
N ALA A 418 -8.24 -10.08 -22.42
CA ALA A 418 -9.42 -10.78 -21.89
C ALA A 418 -10.54 -9.73 -21.64
N PRO A 419 -11.84 -10.08 -21.76
CA PRO A 419 -12.89 -9.08 -21.88
C PRO A 419 -12.91 -8.10 -20.69
N ARG A 420 -12.58 -6.84 -21.02
CA ARG A 420 -12.64 -5.58 -20.26
C ARG A 420 -11.45 -5.23 -19.35
N VAL A 421 -10.54 -4.43 -19.93
CA VAL A 421 -9.90 -3.31 -19.23
C VAL A 421 -10.95 -2.20 -19.10
N LEU A 422 -11.35 -1.86 -17.88
CA LEU A 422 -11.81 -0.51 -17.56
C LEU A 422 -10.55 0.33 -17.38
N GLY A 423 -10.18 1.06 -18.42
CA GLY A 423 -9.05 1.98 -18.41
C GLY A 423 -9.51 3.29 -19.03
N ASP A 424 -9.74 4.29 -18.17
CA ASP A 424 -9.87 5.69 -18.54
C ASP A 424 -8.59 6.11 -19.27
N ASP A 425 -8.70 6.41 -20.56
CA ASP A 425 -7.70 7.15 -21.34
C ASP A 425 -7.85 8.64 -21.00
N ALA A 426 -7.11 9.13 -20.00
CA ALA A 426 -6.90 10.56 -19.78
C ALA A 426 -5.40 10.82 -19.62
N GLU A 427 -4.81 11.41 -20.65
CA GLU A 427 -3.42 11.87 -20.70
C GLU A 427 -3.19 12.95 -19.65
N GLY A 428 -2.44 12.65 -18.59
CA GLY A 428 -2.01 13.68 -17.64
C GLY A 428 -1.88 13.24 -16.18
N THR A 429 -1.23 12.12 -15.88
CA THR A 429 -1.03 11.70 -14.48
C THR A 429 0.46 11.63 -14.13
N THR A 430 0.98 12.76 -13.66
CA THR A 430 2.27 12.83 -12.95
C THR A 430 2.05 12.63 -11.45
N ARG A 431 1.80 11.38 -11.05
CA ARG A 431 2.40 10.67 -9.91
C ARG A 431 1.66 9.33 -9.75
N ASP A 432 2.40 8.25 -9.96
CA ASP A 432 2.04 6.83 -9.86
C ASP A 432 1.10 6.23 -10.93
N ALA A 433 1.21 6.72 -12.17
CA ALA A 433 0.60 6.21 -13.39
C ALA A 433 1.29 4.95 -14.00
N VAL A 434 1.65 3.97 -13.17
CA VAL A 434 2.55 2.87 -13.62
C VAL A 434 1.97 1.47 -13.41
N ASP A 435 0.83 1.29 -12.72
CA ASP A 435 0.29 -0.05 -12.44
C ASP A 435 -1.09 -0.24 -13.10
N GLU A 436 -1.34 -1.39 -13.71
CA GLU A 436 -2.61 -1.73 -14.40
C GLU A 436 -3.40 -2.78 -13.63
N LEU A 437 -4.74 -2.62 -13.56
CA LEU A 437 -5.63 -3.67 -13.06
C LEU A 437 -6.06 -4.57 -14.22
N ILE A 438 -5.85 -5.87 -14.08
CA ILE A 438 -6.17 -6.86 -15.11
C ILE A 438 -7.02 -7.97 -14.47
N ASP A 439 -8.21 -8.21 -15.04
CA ASP A 439 -9.00 -9.40 -14.72
C ASP A 439 -8.41 -10.61 -15.45
N PHE A 440 -7.89 -11.56 -14.69
CA PHE A 440 -7.23 -12.73 -15.24
C PHE A 440 -7.54 -13.99 -14.43
N GLY A 441 -8.19 -14.95 -15.09
CA GLY A 441 -8.50 -16.26 -14.50
C GLY A 441 -9.56 -16.21 -13.39
N GLY A 442 -10.50 -15.27 -13.47
CA GLY A 442 -11.60 -15.09 -12.52
C GLY A 442 -11.22 -14.29 -11.28
N SER A 443 -10.14 -13.51 -11.35
CA SER A 443 -9.66 -12.65 -10.26
C SER A 443 -8.97 -11.43 -10.84
N THR A 444 -9.27 -10.25 -10.31
CA THR A 444 -8.59 -9.01 -10.67
C THR A 444 -7.26 -8.91 -9.92
N CYS A 445 -6.19 -8.68 -10.64
CA CYS A 445 -4.84 -8.52 -10.11
C CYS A 445 -4.27 -7.17 -10.56
N ARG A 446 -3.44 -6.56 -9.71
CA ARG A 446 -2.68 -5.37 -10.07
C ARG A 446 -1.31 -5.77 -10.61
N PHE A 447 -1.04 -5.38 -11.85
CA PHE A 447 0.26 -5.51 -12.47
C PHE A 447 1.10 -4.28 -12.18
N ILE A 448 2.26 -4.48 -11.54
CA ILE A 448 3.15 -3.41 -11.10
C ILE A 448 4.13 -3.02 -12.22
N ASP A 449 4.38 -1.72 -12.38
CA ASP A 449 5.37 -1.14 -13.32
C ASP A 449 5.13 -1.44 -14.82
N THR A 450 3.87 -1.40 -15.26
CA THR A 450 3.48 -1.60 -16.68
C THR A 450 3.88 -0.46 -17.61
N ALA A 451 3.93 0.79 -17.14
CA ALA A 451 4.35 1.92 -17.98
C ALA A 451 5.86 1.84 -18.36
N GLY A 452 6.70 1.26 -17.50
CA GLY A 452 8.10 0.91 -17.81
C GLY A 452 8.22 -0.17 -18.89
N ILE A 453 7.22 -1.05 -19.00
CA ILE A 453 7.13 -2.12 -19.99
C ILE A 453 6.66 -1.57 -21.35
N ARG A 454 5.72 -0.60 -21.36
CA ARG A 454 5.23 0.04 -22.59
C ARG A 454 6.27 0.99 -23.23
N ARG A 455 6.97 1.82 -22.44
CA ARG A 455 8.01 2.76 -22.95
C ARG A 455 9.20 2.07 -23.63
N ARG A 456 9.55 0.84 -23.23
CA ARG A 456 10.68 0.09 -23.81
C ARG A 456 10.40 -0.57 -25.17
N ALA A 457 9.16 -0.53 -25.66
CA ALA A 457 8.88 -0.92 -27.04
C ALA A 457 9.55 0.01 -28.08
N HIS A 458 9.93 1.24 -27.66
CA HIS A 458 10.44 2.27 -28.57
C HIS A 458 11.85 2.82 -28.26
N GLN A 459 12.46 2.53 -27.10
CA GLN A 459 13.82 3.01 -26.77
C GLN A 459 14.65 1.92 -26.06
N ALA A 460 15.70 1.44 -26.74
CA ALA A 460 16.54 0.32 -26.31
C ALA A 460 17.89 0.72 -25.68
N SER A 461 17.98 1.88 -25.02
CA SER A 461 19.25 2.38 -24.47
C SER A 461 19.07 3.06 -23.11
N GLY A 462 18.88 2.26 -22.07
CA GLY A 462 19.05 2.70 -20.68
C GLY A 462 20.11 1.84 -20.02
N THR A 463 21.00 2.44 -19.23
CA THR A 463 22.08 1.72 -18.53
C THR A 463 21.50 0.64 -17.60
N ASP A 464 22.16 -0.53 -17.56
CA ASP A 464 21.72 -1.73 -16.82
C ASP A 464 21.39 -1.46 -15.34
N TYR A 465 22.05 -0.46 -14.75
CA TYR A 465 21.82 -0.02 -13.37
C TYR A 465 20.39 0.48 -13.10
N TYR A 466 19.80 1.26 -14.00
CA TYR A 466 18.42 1.73 -13.83
C TYR A 466 17.41 0.63 -14.11
N ALA A 467 17.77 -0.41 -14.87
CA ALA A 467 16.92 -1.55 -15.12
C ALA A 467 16.80 -2.44 -13.88
N SER A 468 17.91 -2.71 -13.19
CA SER A 468 17.89 -3.50 -11.95
C SER A 468 17.18 -2.78 -10.80
N LEU A 469 17.40 -1.47 -10.62
CA LEU A 469 16.73 -0.70 -9.57
C LEU A 469 15.21 -0.69 -9.74
N ARG A 470 14.71 -0.55 -10.98
CA ARG A 470 13.26 -0.65 -11.25
C ARG A 470 12.71 -2.04 -10.98
N THR A 471 13.40 -3.09 -11.41
CA THR A 471 13.01 -4.46 -11.09
C THR A 471 12.93 -4.67 -9.58
N ALA A 472 13.89 -4.16 -8.81
CA ALA A 472 13.86 -4.24 -7.35
C ALA A 472 12.63 -3.53 -6.76
N ILE A 473 12.34 -2.31 -7.21
CA ILE A 473 11.16 -1.54 -6.78
C ILE A 473 9.84 -2.26 -7.14
N ALA A 474 9.76 -2.83 -8.35
CA ALA A 474 8.59 -3.58 -8.79
C ALA A 474 8.38 -4.85 -7.95
N LEU A 475 9.45 -5.57 -7.66
CA LEU A 475 9.42 -6.77 -6.80
C LEU A 475 9.01 -6.42 -5.37
N ASP A 476 9.58 -5.36 -4.79
CA ASP A 476 9.25 -4.92 -3.41
C ASP A 476 7.75 -4.70 -3.22
N ARG A 477 7.11 -4.06 -4.21
CA ARG A 477 5.67 -3.76 -4.23
C ARG A 477 4.79 -4.96 -4.59
N ALA A 478 5.35 -6.02 -5.16
CA ALA A 478 4.60 -7.20 -5.60
C ALA A 478 4.51 -8.27 -4.51
N GLU A 479 3.54 -9.17 -4.67
CA GLU A 479 3.42 -10.43 -3.93
C GLU A 479 3.97 -11.60 -4.77
N VAL A 480 3.77 -11.52 -6.09
CA VAL A 480 4.28 -12.49 -7.08
C VAL A 480 5.14 -11.81 -8.11
N ALA A 481 6.30 -12.39 -8.39
CA ALA A 481 7.13 -12.12 -9.54
C ALA A 481 6.78 -13.05 -10.69
N LEU A 482 6.32 -12.49 -11.80
CA LEU A 482 6.18 -13.18 -13.08
C LEU A 482 7.44 -12.91 -13.92
N VAL A 483 8.40 -13.83 -13.87
CA VAL A 483 9.68 -13.70 -14.57
C VAL A 483 9.56 -14.28 -15.97
N ILE A 484 9.65 -13.44 -17.00
CA ILE A 484 9.52 -13.86 -18.39
C ILE A 484 10.88 -14.05 -19.05
N PHE A 485 11.05 -15.20 -19.68
CA PHE A 485 12.17 -15.53 -20.56
C PHE A 485 11.71 -15.67 -22.01
N ASP A 486 12.62 -15.42 -22.94
CA ASP A 486 12.47 -15.78 -24.34
C ASP A 486 12.99 -17.22 -24.53
N ALA A 487 12.08 -18.17 -24.71
CA ALA A 487 12.43 -19.59 -24.83
C ALA A 487 13.24 -19.89 -26.12
N SER A 488 13.15 -19.04 -27.13
CA SER A 488 13.90 -19.21 -28.38
C SER A 488 15.38 -18.80 -28.27
N GLN A 489 15.75 -18.12 -27.19
CA GLN A 489 17.12 -17.64 -26.96
C GLN A 489 17.75 -18.33 -25.75
N ILE A 490 19.09 -18.39 -25.74
CA ILE A 490 19.86 -18.89 -24.61
C ILE A 490 19.62 -18.01 -23.38
N LEU A 491 19.42 -18.66 -22.23
CA LEU A 491 19.30 -17.98 -20.95
C LEU A 491 20.59 -17.24 -20.57
N THR A 492 20.45 -15.98 -20.21
CA THR A 492 21.57 -15.08 -19.90
C THR A 492 21.77 -14.89 -18.40
N GLU A 493 22.93 -14.38 -17.98
CA GLU A 493 23.18 -14.05 -16.56
C GLU A 493 22.17 -13.05 -16.00
N GLN A 494 21.68 -12.12 -16.83
CA GLN A 494 20.68 -11.14 -16.41
C GLN A 494 19.32 -11.80 -16.14
N ASP A 495 18.95 -12.88 -16.84
CA ASP A 495 17.75 -13.67 -16.55
C ASP A 495 17.83 -14.30 -15.15
N ILE A 496 18.97 -14.93 -14.86
CA ILE A 496 19.24 -15.59 -13.56
C ILE A 496 19.29 -14.57 -12.43
N ARG A 497 19.85 -13.38 -12.69
CA ARG A 497 19.88 -12.29 -11.71
C ARG A 497 18.47 -11.82 -11.35
N ILE A 498 17.56 -11.70 -12.31
CA ILE A 498 16.17 -11.30 -12.04
C ILE A 498 15.45 -12.35 -11.19
N VAL A 499 15.66 -13.65 -11.46
CA VAL A 499 15.11 -14.73 -10.61
C VAL A 499 15.67 -14.64 -9.19
N SER A 500 16.98 -14.43 -9.06
CA SER A 500 17.64 -14.33 -7.77
C SER A 500 17.12 -13.14 -6.96
N MET A 501 16.90 -11.99 -7.61
CA MET A 501 16.28 -10.82 -6.97
C MET A 501 14.86 -11.11 -6.47
N ALA A 502 14.07 -11.91 -7.20
CA ALA A 502 12.73 -12.28 -6.77
C ALA A 502 12.73 -13.24 -5.58
N ASP A 503 13.66 -14.21 -5.57
CA ASP A 503 13.90 -15.13 -4.44
C ASP A 503 14.37 -14.37 -3.19
N GLU A 504 15.36 -13.49 -3.34
CA GLU A 504 15.91 -12.65 -2.26
C GLU A 504 14.87 -11.70 -1.68
N ALA A 505 13.97 -11.18 -2.52
CA ALA A 505 12.83 -10.37 -2.07
C ALA A 505 11.71 -11.19 -1.41
N GLY A 506 11.85 -12.52 -1.32
CA GLY A 506 10.89 -13.42 -0.68
C GLY A 506 9.54 -13.50 -1.39
N LYS A 507 9.48 -13.19 -2.68
CA LYS A 507 8.22 -13.11 -3.45
C LYS A 507 7.85 -14.48 -3.99
N ALA A 508 6.54 -14.74 -4.15
CA ALA A 508 6.11 -15.89 -4.93
C ALA A 508 6.66 -15.76 -6.36
N LEU A 509 7.01 -16.87 -7.00
CA LEU A 509 7.73 -16.87 -8.27
C LEU A 509 7.07 -17.79 -9.28
N VAL A 510 6.76 -17.23 -10.44
CA VAL A 510 6.33 -17.96 -11.63
C VAL A 510 7.25 -17.59 -12.78
N ILE A 511 7.93 -18.60 -13.34
CA ILE A 511 8.80 -18.47 -14.51
C ILE A 511 7.96 -18.75 -15.76
N VAL A 512 7.99 -17.81 -16.69
CA VAL A 512 7.23 -17.86 -17.94
C VAL A 512 8.19 -18.01 -19.11
N MET A 513 8.13 -19.16 -19.79
CA MET A 513 8.88 -19.41 -21.02
C MET A 513 8.04 -18.93 -22.20
N ASN A 514 8.25 -17.68 -22.62
CA ASN A 514 7.51 -17.04 -23.70
C ASN A 514 8.14 -17.32 -25.07
N LYS A 515 7.39 -17.01 -26.15
CA LYS A 515 7.75 -17.29 -27.55
C LYS A 515 7.94 -18.78 -27.84
N TRP A 516 7.13 -19.63 -27.19
CA TRP A 516 7.16 -21.07 -27.42
C TRP A 516 6.82 -21.46 -28.87
N ASP A 517 6.17 -20.58 -29.63
CA ASP A 517 5.93 -20.73 -31.07
C ASP A 517 7.22 -20.76 -31.92
N LEU A 518 8.35 -20.34 -31.35
CA LEU A 518 9.67 -20.32 -32.00
C LEU A 518 10.60 -21.42 -31.51
N VAL A 519 10.14 -22.31 -30.64
CA VAL A 519 10.95 -23.39 -30.06
C VAL A 519 10.73 -24.68 -30.86
N ASP A 520 11.77 -25.16 -31.51
CA ASP A 520 11.81 -26.48 -32.16
C ASP A 520 12.37 -27.57 -31.23
N GLU A 521 12.37 -28.83 -31.69
CA GLU A 521 12.81 -29.97 -30.89
C GLU A 521 14.27 -29.85 -30.43
N GLU A 522 15.15 -29.31 -31.28
CA GLU A 522 16.56 -29.11 -30.94
C GLU A 522 16.72 -28.03 -29.87
N ARG A 523 16.06 -26.86 -30.04
CA ARG A 523 16.08 -25.79 -29.04
C ARG A 523 15.50 -26.26 -27.72
N GLN A 524 14.44 -27.06 -27.73
CA GLN A 524 13.84 -27.60 -26.51
C GLN A 524 14.85 -28.43 -25.71
N LEU A 525 15.58 -29.35 -26.35
CA LEU A 525 16.60 -30.17 -25.70
C LEU A 525 17.76 -29.35 -25.11
N VAL A 526 18.09 -28.21 -25.72
CA VAL A 526 19.11 -27.29 -25.20
C VAL A 526 18.54 -26.47 -24.03
N LEU A 527 17.32 -25.97 -24.15
CA LEU A 527 16.64 -25.20 -23.11
C LEU A 527 16.44 -26.02 -21.83
N ASP A 528 16.05 -27.28 -21.95
CA ASP A 528 15.90 -28.17 -20.79
C ASP A 528 17.22 -28.32 -20.02
N ARG A 529 18.35 -28.50 -20.74
CA ARG A 529 19.70 -28.53 -20.14
C ARG A 529 20.12 -27.19 -19.54
N GLU A 530 19.76 -26.06 -20.17
CA GLU A 530 20.00 -24.73 -19.62
C GLU A 530 19.25 -24.54 -18.30
N ILE A 531 17.97 -24.94 -18.25
CA ILE A 531 17.12 -24.83 -17.06
C ILE A 531 17.70 -25.70 -15.93
N GLU A 532 18.03 -26.97 -16.21
CA GLU A 532 18.60 -27.89 -15.23
C GLU A 532 19.90 -27.33 -14.63
N ARG A 533 20.73 -26.68 -15.44
CA ARG A 533 22.03 -26.15 -15.00
C ARG A 533 21.95 -24.79 -14.33
N GLN A 534 21.17 -23.85 -14.88
CA GLN A 534 21.17 -22.45 -14.46
C GLN A 534 20.06 -22.13 -13.45
N LEU A 535 18.97 -22.90 -13.43
CA LEU A 535 17.85 -22.72 -12.50
C LEU A 535 17.78 -23.85 -11.46
N GLU A 536 18.86 -24.62 -11.29
CA GLU A 536 18.97 -25.72 -10.31
C GLU A 536 18.63 -25.28 -8.88
N ARG A 537 18.89 -24.01 -8.54
CA ARG A 537 18.60 -23.42 -7.23
C ARG A 537 17.11 -23.15 -7.00
N TYR A 538 16.30 -23.10 -8.07
CA TYR A 538 14.90 -22.71 -8.03
C TYR A 538 13.96 -23.81 -8.56
N PRO A 539 14.12 -25.10 -8.15
CA PRO A 539 13.32 -26.20 -8.68
C PRO A 539 11.84 -26.09 -8.26
N TRP A 540 11.58 -25.32 -7.20
CA TRP A 540 10.27 -25.02 -6.67
C TRP A 540 9.51 -23.95 -7.46
N ALA A 541 10.17 -23.19 -8.33
CA ALA A 541 9.52 -22.15 -9.11
C ALA A 541 8.56 -22.77 -10.13
N GLN A 542 7.31 -22.29 -10.16
CA GLN A 542 6.33 -22.77 -11.12
C GLN A 542 6.72 -22.32 -12.52
N ARG A 543 6.73 -23.25 -13.48
CA ARG A 543 7.11 -22.97 -14.88
C ARG A 543 5.89 -23.06 -15.78
N VAL A 544 5.69 -22.03 -16.61
CA VAL A 544 4.60 -21.98 -17.59
C VAL A 544 5.18 -21.67 -18.96
N ASN A 545 4.99 -22.59 -19.91
CA ASN A 545 5.36 -22.38 -21.31
C ASN A 545 4.16 -21.78 -22.04
N LEU A 546 4.36 -20.64 -22.70
CA LEU A 546 3.29 -19.96 -23.43
C LEU A 546 3.84 -19.22 -24.67
N SER A 547 2.93 -18.79 -25.54
CA SER A 547 3.24 -17.80 -26.57
C SER A 547 2.30 -16.63 -26.43
N ALA A 548 2.83 -15.47 -26.04
CA ALA A 548 2.07 -14.23 -26.00
C ALA A 548 1.59 -13.81 -27.41
N LYS A 549 2.29 -14.20 -28.48
CA LYS A 549 1.91 -13.84 -29.84
C LYS A 549 0.67 -14.60 -30.32
N THR A 550 0.61 -15.91 -30.03
CA THR A 550 -0.49 -16.77 -30.49
C THR A 550 -1.59 -16.95 -29.44
N GLY A 551 -1.32 -16.59 -28.18
CA GLY A 551 -2.21 -16.84 -27.04
C GLY A 551 -2.15 -18.27 -26.51
N TRP A 552 -1.26 -19.12 -27.05
CA TRP A 552 -1.13 -20.53 -26.64
C TRP A 552 -0.77 -20.66 -25.16
N HIS A 553 -1.50 -21.52 -24.43
CA HIS A 553 -1.33 -21.84 -23.00
C HIS A 553 -1.44 -20.67 -22.00
N ARG A 554 -2.04 -19.55 -22.40
CA ARG A 554 -2.28 -18.41 -21.49
C ARG A 554 -3.11 -18.78 -20.25
N ASP A 555 -4.03 -19.72 -20.40
CA ASP A 555 -4.94 -20.22 -19.37
C ASP A 555 -4.22 -20.92 -18.21
N ARG A 556 -3.00 -21.44 -18.44
CA ARG A 556 -2.18 -22.10 -17.41
C ARG A 556 -1.51 -21.12 -16.44
N LEU A 557 -1.42 -19.84 -16.80
CA LEU A 557 -0.76 -18.84 -15.98
C LEU A 557 -1.55 -18.52 -14.69
N ALA A 558 -2.88 -18.51 -14.75
CA ALA A 558 -3.73 -18.17 -13.59
C ALA A 558 -3.68 -19.25 -12.50
N PRO A 559 -3.80 -20.55 -12.83
CA PRO A 559 -3.55 -21.62 -11.88
C PRO A 559 -2.15 -21.55 -11.25
N ALA A 560 -1.10 -21.30 -12.03
CA ALA A 560 0.26 -21.19 -11.52
C ALA A 560 0.41 -20.03 -10.52
N LEU A 561 -0.13 -18.85 -10.86
CA LEU A 561 -0.18 -17.68 -9.97
C LEU A 561 -0.90 -18.00 -8.66
N ARG A 562 -2.11 -18.59 -8.74
CA ARG A 562 -2.88 -18.97 -7.55
C ARG A 562 -2.15 -19.97 -6.66
N THR A 563 -1.52 -20.98 -7.24
CA THR A 563 -0.73 -21.97 -6.50
C THR A 563 0.44 -21.30 -5.78
N ALA A 564 1.21 -20.47 -6.50
CA ALA A 564 2.33 -19.73 -5.92
C ALA A 564 1.90 -18.88 -4.73
N LEU A 565 0.82 -18.11 -4.90
CA LEU A 565 0.23 -17.23 -3.89
C LEU A 565 -0.35 -17.97 -2.68
N THR A 566 -1.12 -19.02 -2.92
CA THR A 566 -1.70 -19.84 -1.84
C THR A 566 -0.60 -20.46 -0.99
N ASN A 567 0.46 -20.93 -1.63
CA ASN A 567 1.63 -21.49 -0.94
C ASN A 567 2.46 -20.42 -0.22
N TRP A 568 2.50 -19.20 -0.75
CA TRP A 568 3.21 -18.06 -0.14
C TRP A 568 2.58 -17.67 1.21
N GLU A 569 1.25 -17.75 1.30
CA GLU A 569 0.47 -17.48 2.51
C GLU A 569 0.29 -18.69 3.42
N LYS A 570 0.76 -19.86 2.99
CA LYS A 570 0.44 -21.13 3.64
C LYS A 570 1.02 -21.17 5.05
N ARG A 571 0.13 -21.36 6.02
CA ARG A 571 0.47 -21.59 7.43
C ARG A 571 0.34 -23.05 7.80
N ILE A 572 1.41 -23.62 8.35
CA ILE A 572 1.46 -24.97 8.91
C ILE A 572 1.27 -24.87 10.43
N PRO A 573 0.29 -25.58 11.02
CA PRO A 573 0.14 -25.64 12.46
C PRO A 573 1.42 -26.17 13.15
N THR A 574 1.85 -25.50 14.22
CA THR A 574 3.08 -25.82 14.94
C THR A 574 3.14 -27.28 15.40
N ALA A 575 2.01 -27.85 15.83
CA ALA A 575 1.94 -29.27 16.21
C ALA A 575 2.30 -30.21 15.03
N LYS A 576 1.74 -29.94 13.84
CA LYS A 576 1.99 -30.73 12.63
C LYS A 576 3.45 -30.61 12.16
N LEU A 577 4.02 -29.40 12.24
CA LEU A 577 5.42 -29.15 11.90
C LEU A 577 6.37 -29.93 12.82
N ASN A 578 6.11 -29.93 14.14
CA ASN A 578 6.96 -30.64 15.11
C ASN A 578 6.84 -32.16 15.00
N ALA A 579 5.65 -32.69 14.70
CA ALA A 579 5.48 -34.11 14.40
C ALA A 579 6.32 -34.53 13.19
N PHE A 580 6.23 -33.77 12.08
CA PHE A 580 7.04 -33.99 10.88
C PHE A 580 8.55 -33.95 11.17
N LEU A 581 9.02 -32.93 11.91
CA LEU A 581 10.45 -32.83 12.23
C LEU A 581 10.93 -33.96 13.14
N GLY A 582 10.09 -34.42 14.07
CA GLY A 582 10.40 -35.57 14.93
C GLY A 582 10.65 -36.84 14.11
N GLU A 583 9.74 -37.15 13.17
CA GLU A 583 9.88 -38.27 12.24
C GLU A 583 11.12 -38.11 11.35
N LEU A 584 11.35 -36.90 10.83
CA LEU A 584 12.47 -36.60 9.96
C LEU A 584 13.83 -36.83 10.66
N VAL A 585 13.97 -36.34 11.89
CA VAL A 585 15.17 -36.46 12.71
C VAL A 585 15.40 -37.90 13.15
N ALA A 586 14.33 -38.65 13.45
CA ALA A 586 14.45 -40.07 13.79
C ALA A 586 14.97 -40.90 12.61
N ALA A 587 14.51 -40.61 11.40
CA ALA A 587 14.95 -41.32 10.19
C ALA A 587 16.34 -40.90 9.73
N ASN A 588 16.64 -39.60 9.74
CA ASN A 588 17.93 -39.04 9.32
C ASN A 588 18.43 -38.03 10.37
N PRO A 589 19.13 -38.50 11.40
CA PRO A 589 19.63 -37.63 12.46
C PRO A 589 20.67 -36.60 11.94
N PRO A 590 20.76 -35.40 12.54
CA PRO A 590 21.80 -34.43 12.20
C PRO A 590 23.21 -35.01 12.34
N PRO A 591 24.16 -34.65 11.44
CA PRO A 591 25.54 -35.13 11.54
C PRO A 591 26.22 -34.63 12.82
N VAL A 592 27.12 -35.45 13.37
CA VAL A 592 27.87 -35.13 14.60
C VAL A 592 29.05 -34.23 14.25
N ARG A 593 29.21 -33.11 14.97
CA ARG A 593 30.38 -32.22 14.84
C ARG A 593 30.91 -31.85 16.23
N GLY A 594 32.23 -31.95 16.42
CA GLY A 594 32.85 -31.63 17.71
C GLY A 594 32.45 -32.58 18.86
N GLY A 595 32.09 -33.83 18.55
CA GLY A 595 31.80 -34.88 19.53
C GLY A 595 30.39 -34.87 20.14
N LYS A 596 29.53 -33.88 19.83
CA LYS A 596 28.12 -33.88 20.25
C LYS A 596 27.18 -33.70 19.07
N GLN A 597 26.12 -34.51 19.06
CA GLN A 597 25.08 -34.40 18.05
C GLN A 597 24.14 -33.24 18.37
N PRO A 598 23.88 -32.32 17.43
CA PRO A 598 22.89 -31.28 17.63
C PRO A 598 21.49 -31.90 17.69
N LYS A 599 20.73 -31.53 18.71
CA LYS A 599 19.34 -31.91 18.95
C LYS A 599 18.42 -30.76 18.59
N ILE A 600 17.50 -31.02 17.67
CA ILE A 600 16.38 -30.14 17.37
C ILE A 600 15.37 -30.28 18.49
N LYS A 601 15.02 -29.17 19.16
CA LYS A 601 14.06 -29.13 20.27
C LYS A 601 12.65 -29.01 19.74
N PHE A 602 12.41 -27.99 18.92
CA PHE A 602 11.12 -27.72 18.28
C PHE A 602 11.34 -26.78 17.09
N ALA A 603 10.34 -26.63 16.24
CA ALA A 603 10.29 -25.58 15.24
C ALA A 603 8.93 -24.88 15.24
N THR A 604 8.92 -23.67 14.71
CA THR A 604 7.69 -22.91 14.44
C THR A 604 7.79 -22.26 13.07
N GLN A 605 6.64 -22.02 12.46
CA GLN A 605 6.56 -21.08 11.35
C GLN A 605 6.40 -19.67 11.95
N ALA A 606 7.41 -18.82 11.80
CA ALA A 606 7.50 -17.46 12.34
C ALA A 606 6.99 -16.39 11.37
N GLY A 607 6.63 -16.78 10.14
CA GLY A 607 6.15 -15.87 9.14
C GLY A 607 5.45 -16.59 8.00
N THR A 608 4.53 -15.89 7.39
CA THR A 608 3.96 -16.21 6.08
C THR A 608 4.36 -15.06 5.15
N CYS A 609 4.41 -15.32 3.84
CA CYS A 609 4.69 -14.29 2.84
C CYS A 609 6.14 -13.72 2.83
N PRO A 610 7.19 -14.55 2.73
CA PRO A 610 7.16 -15.99 2.46
C PRO A 610 7.10 -16.86 3.73
N PRO A 611 6.80 -18.16 3.62
CA PRO A 611 6.84 -19.10 4.73
C PRO A 611 8.23 -19.17 5.37
N LYS A 612 8.33 -18.71 6.62
CA LYS A 612 9.57 -18.68 7.38
C LYS A 612 9.53 -19.67 8.53
N PHE A 613 10.39 -20.67 8.49
CA PHE A 613 10.54 -21.71 9.50
C PHE A 613 11.74 -21.43 10.38
N VAL A 614 11.52 -21.44 11.69
CA VAL A 614 12.59 -21.29 12.69
C VAL A 614 12.73 -22.60 13.43
N VAL A 615 13.88 -23.25 13.26
CA VAL A 615 14.26 -24.49 13.93
C VAL A 615 15.12 -24.15 15.14
N PHE A 616 14.66 -24.54 16.33
CA PHE A 616 15.40 -24.35 17.57
C PHE A 616 16.23 -25.60 17.86
N ALA A 617 17.55 -25.45 17.88
CA ALA A 617 18.49 -26.55 18.16
C ALA A 617 19.45 -26.17 19.29
N ASN A 618 20.01 -27.17 19.99
CA ASN A 618 21.03 -26.95 21.02
C ASN A 618 22.47 -26.83 20.44
N GLY A 619 22.62 -26.95 19.13
CA GLY A 619 23.89 -26.96 18.44
C GLY A 619 23.72 -26.58 16.98
N PHE A 620 24.83 -26.23 16.32
CA PHE A 620 24.82 -25.75 14.95
C PHE A 620 24.36 -26.85 13.98
N LEU A 621 23.36 -26.55 13.16
CA LEU A 621 22.97 -27.41 12.04
C LEU A 621 23.72 -26.96 10.79
N GLU A 622 24.41 -27.89 10.13
CA GLU A 622 25.15 -27.61 8.90
C GLU A 622 24.22 -27.24 7.75
N ASN A 623 24.73 -26.44 6.81
CA ASN A 623 23.96 -25.98 5.64
C ASN A 623 23.39 -27.14 4.82
N ALA A 624 24.12 -28.26 4.70
CA ALA A 624 23.63 -29.47 4.04
C ALA A 624 22.38 -30.03 4.73
N TYR A 625 22.36 -30.06 6.07
CA TYR A 625 21.20 -30.52 6.83
C TYR A 625 20.04 -29.52 6.80
N ARG A 626 20.33 -28.21 6.76
CA ARG A 626 19.31 -27.17 6.57
C ARG A 626 18.61 -27.32 5.21
N ARG A 627 19.39 -27.50 4.13
CA ARG A 627 18.86 -27.79 2.78
C ARG A 627 18.08 -29.10 2.75
N PHE A 628 18.50 -30.10 3.52
CA PHE A 628 17.76 -31.35 3.66
C PHE A 628 16.39 -31.12 4.32
N ILE A 629 16.32 -30.36 5.42
CA ILE A 629 15.06 -29.98 6.06
C ILE A 629 14.18 -29.21 5.07
N GLU A 630 14.75 -28.22 4.38
CA GLU A 630 14.04 -27.43 3.36
C GLU A 630 13.42 -28.32 2.28
N ARG A 631 14.22 -29.20 1.68
CA ARG A 631 13.77 -30.15 0.66
C ARG A 631 12.61 -31.02 1.19
N ARG A 632 12.73 -31.52 2.42
CA ARG A 632 11.71 -32.39 3.03
C ARG A 632 10.44 -31.63 3.42
N LEU A 633 10.55 -30.36 3.82
CA LEU A 633 9.40 -29.48 3.99
C LEU A 633 8.64 -29.33 2.67
N ARG A 634 9.38 -29.16 1.56
CA ARG A 634 8.78 -29.06 0.23
C ARG A 634 8.08 -30.35 -0.20
N GLU A 635 8.73 -31.49 -0.03
CA GLU A 635 8.15 -32.80 -0.38
C GLU A 635 6.86 -33.13 0.42
N VAL A 636 6.78 -32.75 1.70
CA VAL A 636 5.63 -33.10 2.55
C VAL A 636 4.51 -32.06 2.49
N PHE A 637 4.86 -30.77 2.45
CA PHE A 637 3.90 -29.69 2.56
C PHE A 637 3.69 -28.88 1.27
N GLY A 638 4.44 -29.15 0.20
CA GLY A 638 4.34 -28.42 -1.08
C GLY A 638 5.24 -27.19 -1.10
N PHE A 639 4.67 -26.00 -1.31
CA PHE A 639 5.42 -24.75 -1.57
C PHE A 639 5.90 -24.53 -3.01
N ASP A 640 5.20 -25.15 -3.95
CA ASP A 640 5.28 -24.82 -5.36
C ASP A 640 5.03 -23.33 -5.61
N GLY A 641 5.94 -22.68 -6.33
CA GLY A 641 5.90 -21.27 -6.68
C GLY A 641 6.25 -20.34 -5.52
N THR A 642 6.78 -20.85 -4.40
CA THR A 642 7.09 -20.05 -3.22
C THR A 642 8.48 -20.34 -2.65
N PRO A 643 9.29 -19.30 -2.34
CA PRO A 643 10.51 -19.47 -1.57
C PRO A 643 10.15 -19.83 -0.13
N ILE A 644 10.95 -20.66 0.52
CA ILE A 644 10.80 -20.93 1.95
C ILE A 644 12.10 -20.61 2.65
N GLU A 645 12.02 -19.99 3.81
CA GLU A 645 13.19 -19.64 4.61
C GLU A 645 13.30 -20.58 5.80
N VAL A 646 14.43 -21.27 5.93
CA VAL A 646 14.72 -22.14 7.08
C VAL A 646 15.86 -21.53 7.89
N ALA A 647 15.50 -20.83 8.96
CA ALA A 647 16.44 -20.27 9.92
C ALA A 647 16.66 -21.25 11.08
N VAL A 648 17.88 -21.26 11.62
CA VAL A 648 18.22 -22.09 12.79
C VAL A 648 18.64 -21.18 13.93
N LYS A 649 17.93 -21.25 15.05
CA LYS A 649 18.30 -20.56 16.28
C LYS A 649 18.91 -21.54 17.28
N LEU A 650 20.09 -21.17 17.78
CA LEU A 650 20.70 -21.84 18.91
C LEU A 650 19.93 -21.46 20.17
N LYS A 651 19.37 -22.46 20.86
CA LYS A 651 18.81 -22.28 22.19
C LYS A 651 19.80 -22.87 23.20
N GLU A 652 20.45 -22.00 23.97
CA GLU A 652 21.28 -22.41 25.10
C GLU A 652 20.49 -23.30 26.06
N ARG A 653 21.22 -24.10 26.84
CA ARG A 653 20.60 -24.88 27.91
C ARG A 653 20.05 -23.87 28.92
N ASP A 654 18.74 -23.94 29.17
CA ASP A 654 18.22 -23.48 30.44
C ASP A 654 18.83 -24.46 31.45
N ASP A 655 19.93 -24.08 32.10
CA ASP A 655 20.55 -24.86 33.17
C ASP A 655 19.53 -24.88 34.32
N ALA A 656 18.95 -26.06 34.53
CA ALA A 656 18.04 -26.37 35.64
C ALA A 656 18.84 -26.86 36.86
#